data_AF-A0A924Z3Z3-F1
#
_entry.id   AF-A0A924Z3Z3-F1
#
_cell.length_a   1.000
_cell.length_b   1.000
_cell.length_c   1.000
_cell.angle_alpha   90.00
_cell.angle_beta   90.00
_cell.angle_gamma   90.00
#
_symmetry.space_group_name_H-M   'P 1'
#
loop_
_entity.id
_entity.type
_entity.pdbx_description
1 polymer ?
#
loop_
_entity_poly.entity_id
_entity_poly.type
_entity_poly.pdbx_seq_one_letter_code
_entity_poly.pdbx_strand_id
1 'polypeptide(L)'
;MNEMSDSMIKASVRLDSQLPQETDAGYPGQPWLVEERDACGVGFIADQQGRESHDLVVKALSALTCLEHRGGCSADQDSGDGAGLMTAIPWEILGEWADSSGLQSLQTTRTGVGMVFLPQNSAAAATARKISEQVLAEEGLTVLGWRVVPVKPNLLGIQARENQPQIEQILVQSEQLQGEDLERRLYLARKRILRALSENSDRALAEFYVCSFSNRTIVYKGMVRSAVLGEFYEDLKNSAYKSTFAVYHRRFSTNTLPKWPLAQPMRLLGHNGEINTLLGNVNWMRAREADITHANWGDRISELTPSVNSDNSDSANLDNVMELLVRSGRSPMEALMIMVPEAYKNQPDLTDHPEIVDFYEYYSGIQEPWDGPALLVFSDGKRVGATLDRNGLRPARYTITRDGYLIVASEAGVVDVPESEILEKGRLGPGQMIAFDLETHEVLKNWEIKQRVASAHPYGEWLRQNRRDLQTQPAAEAPVMDAQALLGYQTAFGYTSEDVEMIIQEMAAQGKEPTFCMGDDIPLAVLSEKPHLLYDYFKQRFAQVTNPAIDPLREKLVMSLTMQLGERGNLLEAKPEYARMLKLESPILDEGDLDQVRNSGFEAADLSTLFEIAAGPEGLRRAVTDLCQKAIEAVRAGKKILILSDRLDATGKFSNLSTDHSYIPPLLAVGAVHHHLIRQGLRMKASIVVDTAQAWSTHHFACLIGYGASAVCPYLALETVRQWWGDSRTKSLMERGKIKAASLAAVQANFRKAIEDGL
;
A
#
# COMPACT_ATOMS: atom_id res chain seq x y z
N MET A 1 -14.32 -74.74 -12.19
CA MET A 1 -15.78 -74.99 -12.11
C MET A 1 -16.46 -73.75 -12.67
N ASN A 2 -16.88 -73.88 -13.93
CA ASN A 2 -17.87 -73.15 -14.73
C ASN A 2 -18.14 -71.66 -14.47
N GLU A 3 -17.73 -70.86 -15.47
CA GLU A 3 -18.57 -70.00 -16.33
C GLU A 3 -20.06 -69.82 -15.97
N MET A 4 -20.52 -68.56 -16.01
CA MET A 4 -21.61 -68.07 -16.88
C MET A 4 -21.80 -66.55 -16.63
N SER A 5 -21.33 -65.69 -17.54
CA SER A 5 -22.08 -65.04 -18.65
C SER A 5 -22.87 -63.80 -18.16
N ASP A 6 -22.40 -62.57 -18.37
CA ASP A 6 -22.32 -61.84 -19.64
C ASP A 6 -23.69 -61.58 -20.29
N SER A 7 -24.17 -60.33 -20.23
CA SER A 7 -25.05 -59.76 -21.26
C SER A 7 -24.94 -58.22 -21.27
N MET A 8 -24.27 -57.73 -22.31
CA MET A 8 -24.36 -56.34 -22.80
C MET A 8 -25.78 -56.00 -23.21
N ILE A 9 -26.29 -54.79 -22.91
CA ILE A 9 -27.01 -53.92 -23.88
C ILE A 9 -26.78 -52.43 -23.55
N LYS A 10 -25.98 -51.78 -24.42
CA LYS A 10 -26.06 -50.41 -24.95
C LYS A 10 -27.00 -49.37 -24.28
N ALA A 11 -26.41 -48.27 -23.82
CA ALA A 11 -26.94 -46.92 -24.06
C ALA A 11 -25.78 -45.93 -24.22
N SER A 12 -25.43 -45.66 -25.47
CA SER A 12 -24.52 -44.59 -25.88
C SER A 12 -25.25 -43.25 -25.84
N VAL A 13 -24.81 -42.32 -25.01
CA VAL A 13 -25.08 -40.89 -25.18
C VAL A 13 -23.75 -40.21 -25.45
N ARG A 14 -23.60 -39.73 -26.69
CA ARG A 14 -22.56 -38.78 -27.08
C ARG A 14 -22.82 -37.47 -26.33
N LEU A 15 -21.83 -36.97 -25.62
CA LEU A 15 -21.76 -35.58 -25.21
C LEU A 15 -20.59 -34.96 -25.94
N ASP A 16 -20.96 -34.10 -26.89
CA ASP A 16 -20.06 -33.29 -27.70
C ASP A 16 -19.21 -32.35 -26.83
N SER A 17 -18.04 -32.09 -27.40
CA SER A 17 -17.09 -31.03 -27.10
C SER A 17 -17.71 -29.71 -26.66
N GLN A 18 -17.24 -29.20 -25.52
CA GLN A 18 -16.72 -27.84 -25.27
C GLN A 18 -16.73 -27.60 -23.76
N LEU A 19 -15.55 -27.40 -23.15
CA LEU A 19 -15.27 -26.52 -22.00
C LEU A 19 -13.75 -26.55 -21.70
N PRO A 20 -13.10 -25.43 -21.34
CA PRO A 20 -11.65 -25.33 -21.21
C PRO A 20 -11.12 -25.93 -19.90
N GLN A 21 -9.88 -26.44 -19.96
CA GLN A 21 -9.07 -26.85 -18.82
C GLN A 21 -8.70 -25.62 -17.96
N GLU A 22 -9.43 -25.40 -16.86
CA GLU A 22 -8.84 -24.78 -15.68
C GLU A 22 -8.09 -25.89 -14.93
N THR A 23 -6.77 -25.76 -14.87
CA THR A 23 -5.95 -26.63 -14.04
C THR A 23 -6.11 -26.19 -12.59
N ASP A 24 -6.71 -27.07 -11.80
CA ASP A 24 -6.92 -26.97 -10.36
C ASP A 24 -5.59 -27.13 -9.60
N ALA A 25 -4.67 -26.20 -9.84
CA ALA A 25 -3.56 -25.93 -8.95
C ALA A 25 -4.03 -24.83 -8.00
N GLY A 26 -4.42 -25.21 -6.78
CA GLY A 26 -4.85 -24.28 -5.75
C GLY A 26 -3.93 -23.07 -5.68
N TYR A 27 -4.51 -21.88 -5.78
CA TYR A 27 -3.79 -20.61 -5.71
C TYR A 27 -2.94 -20.58 -4.42
N PRO A 28 -1.61 -20.59 -4.49
CA PRO A 28 -0.72 -20.72 -3.32
C PRO A 28 -0.68 -19.45 -2.45
N GLY A 29 -1.58 -18.50 -2.70
CA GLY A 29 -1.49 -17.14 -2.20
C GLY A 29 -0.69 -16.25 -3.15
N GLN A 30 -0.67 -14.97 -2.81
CA GLN A 30 0.07 -13.94 -3.53
C GLN A 30 1.60 -14.14 -3.30
N PRO A 31 2.48 -14.05 -4.32
CA PRO A 31 3.91 -14.39 -4.16
C PRO A 31 4.66 -13.59 -3.07
N TRP A 32 4.32 -12.31 -2.87
CA TRP A 32 4.89 -11.48 -1.80
C TRP A 32 4.42 -11.89 -0.39
N LEU A 33 3.40 -12.75 -0.30
CA LEU A 33 2.84 -13.24 0.96
C LEU A 33 3.68 -14.37 1.60
N VAL A 34 4.55 -15.02 0.83
CA VAL A 34 5.24 -16.26 1.20
C VAL A 34 6.77 -16.11 1.22
N GLU A 35 7.34 -15.08 0.57
CA GLU A 35 8.75 -15.12 0.15
C GLU A 35 9.62 -13.85 0.38
N GLU A 36 9.22 -12.85 1.17
CA GLU A 36 10.08 -11.68 1.44
C GLU A 36 10.35 -11.49 2.95
N ARG A 37 11.63 -11.27 3.32
CA ARG A 37 12.14 -10.86 4.65
C ARG A 37 13.30 -9.89 4.44
N ASP A 38 13.41 -8.83 5.25
CA ASP A 38 14.39 -7.78 4.93
C ASP A 38 15.33 -7.30 6.06
N ALA A 39 16.62 -7.29 5.74
CA ALA A 39 17.70 -6.67 6.49
C ALA A 39 18.62 -5.80 5.59
N CYS A 40 18.11 -5.26 4.47
CA CYS A 40 18.83 -4.42 3.49
C CYS A 40 19.76 -3.35 4.08
N GLY A 41 20.68 -2.87 3.23
CA GLY A 41 21.43 -1.63 3.43
C GLY A 41 21.08 -0.60 2.37
N VAL A 42 20.85 0.65 2.77
CA VAL A 42 20.57 1.76 1.83
C VAL A 42 21.20 3.06 2.33
N GLY A 43 21.56 3.95 1.41
CA GLY A 43 22.07 5.28 1.72
C GLY A 43 22.23 6.17 0.49
N PHE A 44 22.62 7.42 0.74
CA PHE A 44 23.04 8.35 -0.31
C PHE A 44 24.26 9.18 0.11
N ILE A 45 24.96 9.70 -0.89
CA ILE A 45 26.00 10.73 -0.76
C ILE A 45 25.64 11.86 -1.72
N ALA A 46 25.74 13.10 -1.26
CA ALA A 46 25.56 14.29 -2.08
C ALA A 46 26.66 15.31 -1.83
N ASP A 47 27.14 15.96 -2.89
CA ASP A 47 28.08 17.08 -2.81
C ASP A 47 27.32 18.42 -2.72
N GLN A 48 27.43 19.08 -1.57
CA GLN A 48 26.79 20.35 -1.26
C GLN A 48 27.25 21.50 -2.16
N GLN A 49 28.47 21.41 -2.68
CA GLN A 49 29.04 22.41 -3.59
C GLN A 49 28.63 22.14 -5.05
N GLY A 50 27.88 21.07 -5.32
CA GLY A 50 27.42 20.71 -6.67
C GLY A 50 28.53 20.21 -7.59
N ARG A 51 29.67 19.78 -7.04
CA ARG A 51 30.81 19.33 -7.85
C ARG A 51 30.53 17.93 -8.39
N GLU A 52 30.66 17.78 -9.70
CA GLU A 52 30.64 16.47 -10.35
C GLU A 52 32.00 15.79 -10.14
N SER A 53 32.01 14.66 -9.42
CA SER A 53 33.26 13.96 -9.11
C SER A 53 33.13 12.44 -9.24
N HIS A 54 34.18 11.81 -9.74
CA HIS A 54 34.31 10.34 -9.71
C HIS A 54 34.61 9.83 -8.29
N ASP A 55 35.25 10.64 -7.46
CA ASP A 55 35.53 10.29 -6.05
C ASP A 55 34.23 10.05 -5.27
N LEU A 56 33.16 10.79 -5.57
CA LEU A 56 31.83 10.55 -5.00
C LEU A 56 31.31 9.15 -5.37
N VAL A 57 31.47 8.74 -6.62
CA VAL A 57 31.04 7.40 -7.11
C VAL A 57 31.86 6.31 -6.42
N VAL A 58 33.18 6.49 -6.30
CA VAL A 58 34.07 5.55 -5.58
C VAL A 58 33.68 5.43 -4.10
N LYS A 59 33.39 6.55 -3.42
CA LYS A 59 32.89 6.53 -2.03
C LYS A 59 31.56 5.80 -1.92
N ALA A 60 30.65 5.98 -2.87
CA ALA A 60 29.36 5.29 -2.85
C ALA A 60 29.51 3.77 -3.06
N LEU A 61 30.40 3.32 -3.94
CA LEU A 61 30.72 1.90 -4.11
C LEU A 61 31.40 1.28 -2.87
N SER A 62 32.26 2.05 -2.21
CA SER A 62 32.88 1.65 -0.94
C SER A 62 31.83 1.54 0.17
N ALA A 63 30.91 2.50 0.26
CA ALA A 63 29.80 2.47 1.21
C ALA A 63 28.87 1.28 0.97
N LEU A 64 28.56 0.99 -0.29
CA LEU A 64 27.79 -0.18 -0.68
C LEU A 64 28.50 -1.47 -0.23
N THR A 65 29.82 -1.57 -0.42
CA THR A 65 30.63 -2.71 0.03
C THR A 65 30.59 -2.89 1.56
N CYS A 66 30.55 -1.81 2.32
CA CYS A 66 30.40 -1.87 3.79
C CYS A 66 29.05 -2.41 4.24
N LEU A 67 28.05 -2.48 3.36
CA LEU A 67 26.71 -2.99 3.65
C LEU A 67 26.54 -4.47 3.26
N GLU A 68 27.61 -5.19 2.90
CA GLU A 68 27.49 -6.57 2.45
C GLU A 68 26.91 -7.50 3.53
N HIS A 69 27.19 -7.26 4.82
CA HIS A 69 26.62 -8.05 5.93
C HIS A 69 25.11 -7.84 6.12
N ARG A 70 24.53 -6.85 5.43
CA ARG A 70 23.09 -6.57 5.37
C ARG A 70 22.45 -7.12 4.09
N GLY A 71 23.25 -7.67 3.17
CA GLY A 71 22.78 -8.32 1.95
C GLY A 71 22.68 -9.83 2.09
N GLY A 72 21.91 -10.45 1.21
CA GLY A 72 21.87 -11.91 1.07
C GLY A 72 22.54 -12.39 -0.22
N CYS A 73 22.87 -13.68 -0.26
CA CYS A 73 23.37 -14.36 -1.44
C CYS A 73 22.45 -15.54 -1.79
N SER A 74 22.35 -15.83 -3.09
CA SER A 74 21.63 -16.97 -3.63
C SER A 74 22.32 -18.31 -3.26
N ALA A 75 21.71 -19.42 -3.65
CA ALA A 75 22.16 -20.76 -3.25
C ALA A 75 23.58 -21.15 -3.69
N ASP A 76 24.21 -20.41 -4.61
CA ASP A 76 25.60 -20.61 -5.04
C ASP A 76 26.64 -19.91 -4.16
N GLN A 77 26.19 -19.19 -3.12
CA GLN A 77 27.02 -18.42 -2.18
C GLN A 77 27.87 -17.31 -2.84
N ASP A 78 27.57 -16.94 -4.09
CA ASP A 78 28.31 -15.93 -4.85
C ASP A 78 27.40 -14.90 -5.53
N SER A 79 26.31 -15.35 -6.16
CA SER A 79 25.28 -14.48 -6.72
C SER A 79 24.61 -13.72 -5.59
N GLY A 80 24.69 -12.39 -5.60
CA GLY A 80 24.03 -11.56 -4.59
C GLY A 80 22.55 -11.35 -4.92
N ASP A 81 21.73 -11.18 -3.88
CA ASP A 81 20.28 -10.92 -4.00
C ASP A 81 19.91 -9.58 -4.67
N GLY A 82 20.91 -8.75 -4.96
CA GLY A 82 20.73 -7.48 -5.63
C GLY A 82 21.61 -6.40 -5.01
N ALA A 83 22.31 -5.65 -5.86
CA ALA A 83 22.98 -4.42 -5.48
C ALA A 83 22.86 -3.40 -6.62
N GLY A 84 22.87 -2.12 -6.28
CA GLY A 84 22.77 -1.08 -7.30
C GLY A 84 23.13 0.31 -6.82
N LEU A 85 23.31 1.18 -7.82
CA LEU A 85 23.72 2.57 -7.68
C LEU A 85 22.90 3.43 -8.65
N MET A 86 22.25 4.47 -8.13
CA MET A 86 21.61 5.53 -8.90
C MET A 86 22.45 6.81 -8.79
N THR A 87 22.67 7.48 -9.91
CA THR A 87 23.51 8.67 -10.04
C THR A 87 22.90 9.65 -11.05
N ALA A 88 23.49 10.83 -11.17
CA ALA A 88 23.31 11.65 -12.36
C ALA A 88 23.87 10.95 -13.62
N ILE A 89 23.31 11.24 -14.79
CA ILE A 89 23.76 10.65 -16.06
C ILE A 89 25.22 11.03 -16.36
N PRO A 90 26.12 10.06 -16.63
CA PRO A 90 27.54 10.31 -16.93
C PRO A 90 27.71 10.76 -18.39
N TRP A 91 27.37 12.02 -18.66
CA TRP A 91 27.35 12.57 -20.03
C TRP A 91 28.71 12.50 -20.74
N GLU A 92 29.82 12.55 -20.02
CA GLU A 92 31.18 12.44 -20.60
C GLU A 92 31.39 11.07 -21.27
N ILE A 93 31.03 9.97 -20.59
CA ILE A 93 31.11 8.60 -21.13
C ILE A 93 30.18 8.42 -22.35
N LEU A 94 28.97 8.97 -22.25
CA LEU A 94 27.98 8.86 -23.33
C LEU A 94 28.37 9.71 -24.55
N GLY A 95 29.01 10.86 -24.32
CA GLY A 95 29.59 11.70 -25.36
C GLY A 95 30.71 11.00 -26.11
N GLU A 96 31.67 10.39 -25.40
CA GLU A 96 32.74 9.59 -26.01
C GLU A 96 32.19 8.45 -26.86
N TRP A 97 31.16 7.74 -26.36
CA TRP A 97 30.50 6.70 -27.13
C TRP A 97 29.80 7.27 -28.38
N ALA A 98 29.08 8.39 -28.25
CA ALA A 98 28.39 9.03 -29.36
C ALA A 98 29.37 9.47 -30.46
N ASP A 99 30.49 10.10 -30.08
CA ASP A 99 31.56 10.49 -31.00
C ASP A 99 32.15 9.27 -31.72
N SER A 100 32.44 8.20 -30.98
CA SER A 100 32.98 6.95 -31.55
C SER A 100 32.00 6.23 -32.49
N SER A 101 30.70 6.47 -32.31
CA SER A 101 29.63 5.89 -33.13
C SER A 101 29.26 6.77 -34.33
N GLY A 102 29.96 7.90 -34.53
CA GLY A 102 29.69 8.83 -35.62
C GLY A 102 28.42 9.66 -35.44
N LEU A 103 27.91 9.75 -34.20
CA LEU A 103 26.77 10.60 -33.85
C LEU A 103 27.21 12.05 -33.69
N GLN A 104 26.27 12.99 -33.81
CA GLN A 104 26.52 14.38 -33.46
C GLN A 104 26.65 14.55 -31.94
N SER A 105 27.29 15.65 -31.53
CA SER A 105 27.41 16.02 -30.11
C SER A 105 26.05 16.02 -29.43
N LEU A 106 25.96 15.32 -28.30
CA LEU A 106 24.72 15.13 -27.56
C LEU A 106 24.22 16.44 -26.96
N GLN A 107 22.95 16.77 -27.20
CA GLN A 107 22.29 17.89 -26.52
C GLN A 107 21.79 17.44 -25.14
N THR A 108 22.67 17.43 -24.14
CA THR A 108 22.41 16.84 -22.80
C THR A 108 21.11 17.31 -22.14
N THR A 109 20.68 18.56 -22.35
CA THR A 109 19.42 19.10 -21.78
C THR A 109 18.15 18.58 -22.47
N ARG A 110 18.29 17.92 -23.62
CA ARG A 110 17.22 17.41 -24.48
C ARG A 110 17.34 15.91 -24.78
N THR A 111 18.36 15.25 -24.24
CA THR A 111 18.62 13.83 -24.46
C THR A 111 18.20 13.03 -23.22
N GLY A 112 17.34 12.03 -23.39
CA GLY A 112 17.04 11.04 -22.36
C GLY A 112 17.88 9.77 -22.55
N VAL A 113 18.15 9.06 -21.46
CA VAL A 113 18.85 7.78 -21.46
C VAL A 113 17.98 6.74 -20.76
N GLY A 114 17.67 5.67 -21.46
CA GLY A 114 16.98 4.50 -20.91
C GLY A 114 17.98 3.39 -20.61
N MET A 115 18.13 2.99 -19.35
CA MET A 115 18.89 1.78 -18.98
C MET A 115 17.93 0.59 -19.01
N VAL A 116 18.15 -0.33 -19.95
CA VAL A 116 17.20 -1.38 -20.32
C VAL A 116 17.83 -2.75 -20.15
N PHE A 117 17.08 -3.66 -19.55
CA PHE A 117 17.29 -5.09 -19.59
C PHE A 117 16.42 -5.66 -20.70
N LEU A 118 17.06 -6.17 -21.74
CA LEU A 118 16.43 -6.86 -22.86
C LEU A 118 16.45 -8.38 -22.61
N PRO A 119 15.50 -9.13 -23.20
CA PRO A 119 15.50 -10.58 -23.13
C PRO A 119 16.82 -11.20 -23.55
N GLN A 120 17.18 -12.34 -22.96
CA GLN A 120 18.41 -13.05 -23.34
C GLN A 120 18.37 -13.54 -24.79
N ASN A 121 17.19 -13.94 -25.25
CA ASN A 121 16.97 -14.37 -26.62
C ASN A 121 17.13 -13.19 -27.59
N SER A 122 18.10 -13.29 -28.51
CA SER A 122 18.41 -12.20 -29.46
C SER A 122 17.26 -11.80 -30.39
N ALA A 123 16.37 -12.73 -30.75
CA ALA A 123 15.21 -12.41 -31.58
C ALA A 123 14.15 -11.64 -30.78
N ALA A 124 13.88 -12.06 -29.54
CA ALA A 124 13.01 -11.33 -28.62
C ALA A 124 13.59 -9.96 -28.29
N ALA A 125 14.91 -9.85 -28.07
CA ALA A 125 15.60 -8.57 -27.86
C ALA A 125 15.47 -7.64 -29.08
N ALA A 126 15.63 -8.15 -30.30
CA ALA A 126 15.42 -7.35 -31.52
C ALA A 126 13.98 -6.86 -31.65
N THR A 127 13.00 -7.71 -31.34
CA THR A 127 11.58 -7.33 -31.28
C THR A 127 11.34 -6.25 -30.22
N ALA A 128 11.91 -6.39 -29.04
CA ALA A 128 11.78 -5.42 -27.96
C ALA A 128 12.38 -4.05 -28.32
N ARG A 129 13.56 -4.01 -28.96
CA ARG A 129 14.16 -2.77 -29.48
C ARG A 129 13.24 -2.11 -30.50
N LYS A 130 12.73 -2.86 -31.47
CA LYS A 130 11.83 -2.34 -32.51
C LYS A 130 10.54 -1.76 -31.93
N ILE A 131 9.90 -2.46 -30.98
CA ILE A 131 8.70 -1.95 -30.30
C ILE A 131 9.03 -0.68 -29.53
N SER A 132 10.18 -0.65 -28.84
CA SER A 132 10.63 0.53 -28.10
C SER A 132 10.84 1.73 -29.02
N GLU A 133 11.56 1.55 -30.12
CA GLU A 133 11.79 2.59 -31.14
C GLU A 133 10.50 3.11 -31.76
N GLN A 134 9.56 2.21 -32.07
CA GLN A 134 8.25 2.59 -32.60
C GLN A 134 7.50 3.50 -31.61
N VAL A 135 7.37 3.07 -30.36
CA VAL A 135 6.67 3.86 -29.33
C VAL A 135 7.36 5.20 -29.10
N LEU A 136 8.70 5.24 -29.08
CA LEU A 136 9.47 6.47 -28.93
C LEU A 136 9.24 7.45 -30.08
N ALA A 137 9.21 6.95 -31.32
CA ALA A 137 8.89 7.78 -32.49
C ALA A 137 7.46 8.34 -32.42
N GLU A 138 6.49 7.54 -32.00
CA GLU A 138 5.10 8.00 -31.76
C GLU A 138 5.02 9.07 -30.66
N GLU A 139 5.91 9.01 -29.67
CA GLU A 139 6.04 10.01 -28.61
C GLU A 139 6.83 11.27 -29.03
N GLY A 140 7.27 11.36 -30.29
CA GLY A 140 8.05 12.49 -30.81
C GLY A 140 9.49 12.53 -30.28
N LEU A 141 10.04 11.38 -29.91
CA LEU A 141 11.41 11.22 -29.45
C LEU A 141 12.24 10.51 -30.53
N THR A 142 13.33 11.13 -30.95
CA THR A 142 14.25 10.57 -31.94
C THR A 142 15.25 9.65 -31.25
N VAL A 143 15.29 8.38 -31.66
CA VAL A 143 16.31 7.44 -31.15
C VAL A 143 17.65 7.75 -31.81
N LEU A 144 18.65 8.09 -30.99
CA LEU A 144 20.02 8.35 -31.45
C LEU A 144 20.80 7.05 -31.64
N GLY A 145 20.56 6.07 -30.77
CA GLY A 145 21.15 4.75 -30.89
C GLY A 145 21.05 3.93 -29.60
N TRP A 146 21.49 2.67 -29.71
CA TRP A 146 21.62 1.73 -28.59
C TRP A 146 23.09 1.50 -28.28
N ARG A 147 23.48 1.80 -27.05
CA ARG A 147 24.80 1.53 -26.49
C ARG A 147 24.76 0.23 -25.70
N VAL A 148 25.51 -0.77 -26.12
CA VAL A 148 25.74 -1.98 -25.30
C VAL A 148 26.58 -1.57 -24.10
N VAL A 149 26.11 -1.86 -22.89
CA VAL A 149 26.81 -1.48 -21.66
C VAL A 149 28.01 -2.42 -21.47
N PRO A 150 29.23 -1.90 -21.27
CA PRO A 150 30.41 -2.74 -21.06
C PRO A 150 30.32 -3.44 -19.70
N VAL A 151 30.22 -4.76 -19.75
CA VAL A 151 30.03 -5.63 -18.57
C VAL A 151 31.02 -6.80 -18.54
N LYS A 152 31.29 -7.32 -17.35
CA LYS A 152 32.14 -8.51 -17.13
C LYS A 152 31.36 -9.71 -16.57
N PRO A 153 30.63 -10.48 -17.40
CA PRO A 153 29.82 -11.63 -16.97
C PRO A 153 30.59 -12.69 -16.16
N ASN A 154 31.89 -12.82 -16.41
CA ASN A 154 32.74 -13.81 -15.74
C ASN A 154 32.88 -13.58 -14.23
N LEU A 155 32.53 -12.39 -13.73
CA LEU A 155 32.55 -12.04 -12.31
C LEU A 155 31.23 -12.33 -11.59
N LEU A 156 30.18 -12.69 -12.34
CA LEU A 156 28.90 -13.08 -11.78
C LEU A 156 28.96 -14.52 -11.27
N GLY A 157 28.27 -14.78 -10.15
CA GLY A 157 27.93 -16.15 -9.76
C GLY A 157 27.10 -16.86 -10.83
N ILE A 158 27.05 -18.19 -10.76
CA ILE A 158 26.46 -19.02 -11.83
C ILE A 158 24.98 -18.66 -12.02
N GLN A 159 24.21 -18.52 -10.94
CA GLN A 159 22.78 -18.24 -11.03
C GLN A 159 22.49 -16.83 -11.58
N ALA A 160 23.26 -15.83 -11.16
CA ALA A 160 23.15 -14.47 -11.70
C ALA A 160 23.51 -14.43 -13.18
N ARG A 161 24.54 -15.16 -13.60
CA ARG A 161 25.00 -15.25 -14.99
C ARG A 161 23.98 -15.93 -15.89
N GLU A 162 23.40 -17.04 -15.44
CA GLU A 162 22.37 -17.77 -16.18
C GLU A 162 21.12 -16.91 -16.41
N ASN A 163 20.80 -16.00 -15.48
CA ASN A 163 19.66 -15.08 -15.59
C ASN A 163 20.05 -13.68 -16.07
N GLN A 164 21.30 -13.45 -16.52
CA GLN A 164 21.77 -12.13 -16.91
C GLN A 164 21.04 -11.64 -18.18
N PRO A 165 20.32 -10.49 -18.14
CA PRO A 165 19.70 -9.93 -19.33
C PRO A 165 20.75 -9.34 -20.28
N GLN A 166 20.36 -9.05 -21.52
CA GLN A 166 21.14 -8.16 -22.38
C GLN A 166 20.99 -6.72 -21.85
N ILE A 167 22.09 -6.08 -21.44
CA ILE A 167 22.05 -4.77 -20.78
C ILE A 167 22.47 -3.69 -21.78
N GLU A 168 21.54 -2.81 -22.11
CA GLU A 168 21.75 -1.75 -23.10
C GLU A 168 21.20 -0.40 -22.64
N GLN A 169 21.77 0.66 -23.19
CA GLN A 169 21.32 2.02 -23.01
C GLN A 169 20.75 2.55 -24.31
N ILE A 170 19.49 2.96 -24.31
CA ILE A 170 18.88 3.69 -25.44
C ILE A 170 19.02 5.19 -25.20
N LEU A 171 19.62 5.90 -26.16
CA LEU A 171 19.70 7.36 -26.14
C LEU A 171 18.60 7.92 -27.05
N VAL A 172 17.81 8.84 -26.50
CA VAL A 172 16.70 9.48 -27.22
C VAL A 172 16.80 10.98 -27.12
N GLN A 173 16.49 11.72 -28.17
CA GLN A 173 16.53 13.17 -28.19
C GLN A 173 15.15 13.73 -28.50
N SER A 174 14.78 14.80 -27.80
CA SER A 174 13.62 15.61 -28.16
C SER A 174 14.06 16.87 -28.90
N GLU A 175 13.33 17.23 -29.95
CA GLU A 175 13.55 18.51 -30.64
C GLU A 175 13.05 19.72 -29.83
N GLN A 176 12.07 19.51 -28.95
CA GLN A 176 11.33 20.60 -28.30
C GLN A 176 11.32 20.50 -26.77
N LEU A 177 11.28 19.28 -26.21
CA LEU A 177 11.09 19.06 -24.78
C LEU A 177 12.42 19.10 -24.03
N GLN A 178 12.39 19.66 -22.82
CA GLN A 178 13.52 19.73 -21.90
C GLN A 178 13.03 19.73 -20.45
N GLY A 179 13.90 19.42 -19.50
CA GLY A 179 13.57 19.47 -18.08
C GLY A 179 12.38 18.56 -17.71
N GLU A 180 11.41 19.10 -16.96
CA GLU A 180 10.23 18.31 -16.51
C GLU A 180 9.38 17.78 -17.67
N ASP A 181 9.28 18.51 -18.77
CA ASP A 181 8.47 18.09 -19.91
C ASP A 181 9.05 16.85 -20.59
N LEU A 182 10.39 16.81 -20.67
CA LEU A 182 11.10 15.64 -21.17
C LEU A 182 10.97 14.47 -20.20
N GLU A 183 11.16 14.69 -18.90
CA GLU A 183 10.97 13.65 -17.87
C GLU A 183 9.57 13.02 -17.92
N ARG A 184 8.52 13.84 -18.05
CA ARG A 184 7.14 13.38 -18.18
C ARG A 184 6.92 12.57 -19.45
N ARG A 185 7.52 13.00 -20.57
CA ARG A 185 7.43 12.27 -21.85
C ARG A 185 8.15 10.92 -21.78
N LEU A 186 9.32 10.87 -21.15
CA LEU A 186 10.07 9.62 -20.95
C LEU A 186 9.33 8.65 -20.03
N TYR A 187 8.70 9.15 -18.96
CA TYR A 187 7.82 8.35 -18.08
C TYR A 187 6.66 7.71 -18.87
N LEU A 188 5.94 8.51 -19.66
CA LEU A 188 4.84 8.04 -20.49
C LEU A 188 5.31 7.04 -21.55
N ALA A 189 6.40 7.35 -22.26
CA ALA A 189 7.00 6.45 -23.24
C ALA A 189 7.35 5.09 -22.60
N ARG A 190 7.98 5.10 -21.42
CA ARG A 190 8.30 3.87 -20.68
C ARG A 190 7.05 3.05 -20.37
N LYS A 191 5.96 3.66 -19.90
CA LYS A 191 4.69 2.97 -19.62
C LYS A 191 4.07 2.38 -20.89
N ARG A 192 4.06 3.13 -22.00
CA ARG A 192 3.58 2.64 -23.30
C ARG A 192 4.41 1.49 -23.85
N ILE A 193 5.75 1.55 -23.73
CA ILE A 193 6.65 0.47 -24.14
C ILE A 193 6.32 -0.81 -23.37
N LEU A 194 6.25 -0.73 -22.04
CA LEU A 194 5.93 -1.89 -21.20
C LEU A 194 4.57 -2.48 -21.54
N ARG A 195 3.57 -1.64 -21.79
CA ARG A 195 2.23 -2.08 -22.22
C ARG A 195 2.28 -2.79 -23.57
N ALA A 196 2.89 -2.18 -24.59
CA ALA A 196 2.99 -2.74 -25.93
C ALA A 196 3.73 -4.09 -25.94
N LEU A 197 4.71 -4.26 -25.07
CA LEU A 197 5.42 -5.53 -24.89
C LEU A 197 4.55 -6.58 -24.19
N SER A 198 3.78 -6.18 -23.17
CA SER A 198 2.89 -7.10 -22.45
C SER A 198 1.71 -7.61 -23.28
N GLU A 199 1.27 -6.83 -24.27
CA GLU A 199 0.18 -7.19 -25.19
C GLU A 199 0.66 -8.12 -26.33
N ASN A 200 1.98 -8.36 -26.44
CA ASN A 200 2.56 -9.26 -27.42
C ASN A 200 2.43 -10.73 -26.98
N SER A 201 2.25 -11.65 -27.94
CA SER A 201 2.12 -13.08 -27.65
C SER A 201 3.44 -13.78 -27.30
N ASP A 202 4.59 -13.17 -27.60
CA ASP A 202 5.90 -13.73 -27.26
C ASP A 202 6.20 -13.56 -25.77
N ARG A 203 6.13 -14.68 -25.04
CA ARG A 203 6.38 -14.71 -23.59
C ARG A 203 7.80 -14.31 -23.21
N ALA A 204 8.79 -14.43 -24.11
CA ALA A 204 10.16 -14.02 -23.82
C ALA A 204 10.27 -12.50 -23.61
N LEU A 205 9.32 -11.70 -24.13
CA LEU A 205 9.28 -10.26 -23.92
C LEU A 205 8.93 -9.87 -22.48
N ALA A 206 8.42 -10.79 -21.65
CA ALA A 206 8.19 -10.55 -20.23
C ALA A 206 9.49 -10.31 -19.43
N GLU A 207 10.65 -10.68 -19.98
CA GLU A 207 11.98 -10.39 -19.40
C GLU A 207 12.39 -8.92 -19.59
N PHE A 208 11.71 -8.18 -20.47
CA PHE A 208 12.04 -6.78 -20.73
C PHE A 208 11.76 -5.91 -19.50
N TYR A 209 12.75 -5.11 -19.10
CA TYR A 209 12.61 -4.21 -17.97
C TYR A 209 13.41 -2.93 -18.18
N VAL A 210 12.84 -1.80 -17.76
CA VAL A 210 13.51 -0.49 -17.81
C VAL A 210 13.90 -0.08 -16.40
N CYS A 211 15.20 -0.06 -16.12
CA CYS A 211 15.76 0.30 -14.80
C CYS A 211 15.53 1.78 -14.51
N SER A 212 15.88 2.63 -15.47
CA SER A 212 15.69 4.08 -15.43
C SER A 212 15.44 4.57 -16.85
N PHE A 213 14.62 5.61 -17.02
CA PHE A 213 14.49 6.31 -18.29
C PHE A 213 14.28 7.80 -18.03
N SER A 214 15.37 8.56 -18.07
CA SER A 214 15.42 9.94 -17.58
C SER A 214 16.49 10.73 -18.35
N ASN A 215 16.38 12.06 -18.31
CA ASN A 215 17.38 13.04 -18.71
C ASN A 215 18.31 13.42 -17.52
N ARG A 216 18.02 12.95 -16.31
CA ARG A 216 18.74 13.35 -15.09
C ARG A 216 19.39 12.18 -14.38
N THR A 217 18.68 11.08 -14.22
CA THR A 217 19.13 9.95 -13.39
C THR A 217 19.37 8.70 -14.23
N ILE A 218 20.33 7.88 -13.79
CA ILE A 218 20.55 6.55 -14.35
C ILE A 218 20.82 5.55 -13.22
N VAL A 219 20.35 4.32 -13.39
CA VAL A 219 20.48 3.25 -12.38
C VAL A 219 21.29 2.10 -12.95
N TYR A 220 22.44 1.82 -12.33
CA TYR A 220 23.25 0.63 -12.57
C TYR A 220 22.98 -0.38 -11.44
N LYS A 221 22.33 -1.50 -11.75
CA LYS A 221 21.96 -2.51 -10.76
C LYS A 221 22.02 -3.92 -11.31
N GLY A 222 22.18 -4.92 -10.44
CA GLY A 222 22.16 -6.31 -10.86
C GLY A 222 22.19 -7.29 -9.70
N MET A 223 22.15 -8.57 -10.02
CA MET A 223 22.16 -9.67 -9.05
C MET A 223 23.58 -10.01 -8.63
N VAL A 224 24.21 -9.05 -7.96
CA VAL A 224 25.63 -9.08 -7.60
C VAL A 224 25.81 -8.77 -6.12
N ARG A 225 26.91 -9.24 -5.54
CA ARG A 225 27.41 -8.74 -4.25
C ARG A 225 27.84 -7.28 -4.41
N SER A 226 27.86 -6.54 -3.31
CA SER A 226 28.18 -5.11 -3.29
C SER A 226 29.54 -4.81 -3.92
N ALA A 227 30.57 -5.59 -3.54
CA ALA A 227 31.94 -5.44 -4.06
C ALA A 227 32.06 -5.77 -5.55
N VAL A 228 31.11 -6.52 -6.12
CA VAL A 228 31.15 -6.96 -7.52
C VAL A 228 30.51 -5.94 -8.45
N LEU A 229 29.62 -5.06 -7.95
CA LEU A 229 28.89 -4.11 -8.80
C LEU A 229 29.81 -3.22 -9.65
N GLY A 230 30.81 -2.60 -9.01
CA GLY A 230 31.78 -1.74 -9.70
C GLY A 230 32.77 -2.52 -10.57
N GLU A 231 32.99 -3.79 -10.30
CA GLU A 231 33.83 -4.66 -11.15
C GLU A 231 33.06 -5.15 -12.38
N PHE A 232 31.77 -5.45 -12.22
CA PHE A 232 30.89 -5.94 -13.26
C PHE A 232 30.59 -4.88 -14.30
N TYR A 233 30.24 -3.65 -13.88
CA TYR A 233 29.98 -2.53 -14.78
C TYR A 233 31.23 -1.67 -14.98
N GLU A 234 31.85 -1.77 -16.16
CA GLU A 234 33.12 -1.08 -16.41
C GLU A 234 32.99 0.45 -16.39
N ASP A 235 31.82 0.96 -16.75
CA ASP A 235 31.50 2.40 -16.68
C ASP A 235 31.75 2.96 -15.27
N LEU A 236 31.39 2.23 -14.21
CA LEU A 236 31.49 2.71 -12.82
C LEU A 236 32.95 2.87 -12.34
N LYS A 237 33.92 2.31 -13.07
CA LYS A 237 35.36 2.47 -12.82
C LYS A 237 36.04 3.49 -13.72
N ASN A 238 35.34 3.96 -14.74
CA ASN A 238 35.89 4.95 -15.64
C ASN A 238 35.93 6.30 -14.91
N SER A 239 37.09 6.96 -14.88
CA SER A 239 37.27 8.28 -14.27
C SER A 239 36.40 9.39 -14.90
N ALA A 240 35.91 9.18 -16.12
CA ALA A 240 34.92 10.04 -16.76
C ALA A 240 33.52 9.91 -16.15
N TYR A 241 33.25 8.88 -15.33
CA TYR A 241 31.99 8.76 -14.61
C TYR A 241 31.98 9.71 -13.42
N LYS A 242 31.40 10.90 -13.60
CA LYS A 242 31.27 11.90 -12.55
C LYS A 242 29.80 12.08 -12.15
N SER A 243 29.56 12.36 -10.88
CA SER A 243 28.22 12.64 -10.39
C SER A 243 28.24 13.61 -9.20
N THR A 244 27.14 14.33 -9.00
CA THR A 244 26.93 15.22 -7.83
C THR A 244 26.24 14.51 -6.66
N PHE A 245 25.60 13.38 -6.92
CA PHE A 245 24.96 12.55 -5.91
C PHE A 245 25.03 11.07 -6.29
N ALA A 246 24.87 10.21 -5.30
CA ALA A 246 24.71 8.77 -5.49
C ALA A 246 23.77 8.20 -4.45
N VAL A 247 22.82 7.37 -4.87
CA VAL A 247 21.95 6.55 -4.02
C VAL A 247 22.36 5.10 -4.23
N TYR A 248 22.66 4.37 -3.15
CA TYR A 248 23.10 2.98 -3.22
C TYR A 248 22.21 2.08 -2.36
N HIS A 249 22.05 0.84 -2.81
CA HIS A 249 21.23 -0.16 -2.13
C HIS A 249 21.83 -1.55 -2.25
N ARG A 250 21.81 -2.30 -1.14
CA ARG A 250 22.12 -3.73 -1.06
C ARG A 250 20.91 -4.48 -0.54
N ARG A 251 20.41 -5.42 -1.36
CA ARG A 251 19.21 -6.21 -1.09
C ARG A 251 19.48 -7.46 -0.26
N PHE A 252 18.54 -7.82 0.61
CA PHE A 252 18.37 -9.15 1.19
C PHE A 252 17.06 -9.76 0.70
N SER A 253 17.08 -11.03 0.31
CA SER A 253 15.92 -11.76 -0.22
C SER A 253 15.78 -13.11 0.49
N THR A 254 14.55 -13.57 0.68
CA THR A 254 14.29 -14.97 1.07
C THR A 254 14.13 -15.92 -0.11
N ASN A 255 14.04 -15.39 -1.33
CA ASN A 255 14.05 -16.20 -2.55
C ASN A 255 15.48 -16.49 -3.00
N THR A 256 15.76 -17.74 -3.34
CA THR A 256 17.07 -18.20 -3.85
C THR A 256 17.25 -18.01 -5.35
N LEU A 257 16.19 -17.67 -6.10
CA LEU A 257 16.20 -17.47 -7.55
C LEU A 257 16.40 -15.97 -7.88
N PRO A 258 17.55 -15.58 -8.44
CA PRO A 258 17.86 -14.19 -8.67
C PRO A 258 17.05 -13.60 -9.85
N LYS A 259 16.25 -12.56 -9.59
CA LYS A 259 15.56 -11.78 -10.63
C LYS A 259 16.13 -10.36 -10.72
N TRP A 260 16.86 -10.09 -11.79
CA TRP A 260 17.53 -8.80 -12.04
C TRP A 260 16.65 -7.55 -11.87
N PRO A 261 15.37 -7.54 -12.32
CA PRO A 261 14.48 -6.39 -12.11
C PRO A 261 14.24 -6.01 -10.64
N LEU A 262 14.36 -6.95 -9.70
CA LEU A 262 14.07 -6.77 -8.27
C LEU A 262 15.21 -6.13 -7.49
N ALA A 263 16.42 -6.07 -8.05
CA ALA A 263 17.50 -5.29 -7.46
C ALA A 263 17.08 -3.81 -7.35
N GLN A 264 17.67 -3.10 -6.40
CA GLN A 264 17.41 -1.68 -6.15
C GLN A 264 18.71 -0.89 -6.30
N PRO A 265 18.67 0.45 -6.51
CA PRO A 265 17.49 1.33 -6.53
C PRO A 265 16.46 1.05 -7.64
N MET A 266 15.24 1.55 -7.43
CA MET A 266 14.19 1.64 -8.43
C MET A 266 14.37 2.92 -9.26
N ARG A 267 13.30 3.64 -9.65
CA ARG A 267 13.42 4.79 -10.57
C ARG A 267 13.62 6.09 -9.81
N LEU A 268 13.00 6.20 -8.64
CA LEU A 268 13.15 7.31 -7.71
C LEU A 268 13.64 6.84 -6.34
N LEU A 269 13.42 5.58 -5.98
CA LEU A 269 13.52 5.09 -4.60
C LEU A 269 14.54 3.96 -4.41
N GLY A 270 15.27 3.99 -3.29
CA GLY A 270 15.83 2.83 -2.61
C GLY A 270 15.11 2.62 -1.28
N HIS A 271 14.56 1.44 -1.06
CA HIS A 271 13.77 1.07 0.10
C HIS A 271 14.48 -0.05 0.88
N ASN A 272 14.72 0.23 2.15
CA ASN A 272 15.16 -0.75 3.13
C ASN A 272 14.03 -0.95 4.14
N GLY A 273 13.38 -2.11 4.13
CA GLY A 273 12.15 -2.31 4.90
C GLY A 273 11.13 -3.22 4.22
N GLU A 274 9.91 -3.21 4.74
CA GLU A 274 8.79 -4.04 4.28
C GLU A 274 7.48 -3.28 4.47
N ILE A 275 6.67 -3.12 3.41
CA ILE A 275 5.34 -2.49 3.50
C ILE A 275 4.29 -3.53 3.93
N ASN A 276 3.97 -3.57 5.21
CA ASN A 276 3.03 -4.56 5.78
C ASN A 276 1.55 -4.31 5.41
N THR A 277 1.24 -3.13 4.86
CA THR A 277 -0.10 -2.71 4.40
C THR A 277 -0.33 -2.91 2.90
N LEU A 278 0.62 -3.53 2.18
CA LEU A 278 0.68 -3.57 0.71
C LEU A 278 -0.64 -3.96 0.04
N LEU A 279 -1.31 -5.01 0.49
CA LEU A 279 -2.56 -5.48 -0.13
C LEU A 279 -3.65 -4.41 -0.10
N GLY A 280 -3.80 -3.71 1.03
CA GLY A 280 -4.72 -2.60 1.18
C GLY A 280 -4.35 -1.46 0.21
N ASN A 281 -3.07 -1.07 0.21
CA ASN A 281 -2.56 0.01 -0.63
C ASN A 281 -2.76 -0.26 -2.13
N VAL A 282 -2.47 -1.47 -2.59
CA VAL A 282 -2.68 -1.88 -3.99
C VAL A 282 -4.17 -1.82 -4.36
N ASN A 283 -5.06 -2.31 -3.49
CA ASN A 283 -6.49 -2.27 -3.75
C ASN A 283 -7.03 -0.84 -3.78
N TRP A 284 -6.58 0.02 -2.87
CA TRP A 284 -6.98 1.43 -2.86
C TRP A 284 -6.44 2.18 -4.07
N MET A 285 -5.19 1.94 -4.48
CA MET A 285 -4.65 2.53 -5.71
C MET A 285 -5.41 2.08 -6.96
N ARG A 286 -5.74 0.78 -7.09
CA ARG A 286 -6.60 0.28 -8.18
C ARG A 286 -7.96 0.96 -8.19
N ALA A 287 -8.55 1.20 -7.01
CA ALA A 287 -9.82 1.92 -6.90
C ALA A 287 -9.71 3.40 -7.33
N ARG A 288 -8.55 4.04 -7.10
CA ARG A 288 -8.28 5.42 -7.51
C ARG A 288 -8.07 5.57 -9.02
N GLU A 289 -7.55 4.56 -9.70
CA GLU A 289 -7.23 4.63 -11.14
C GLU A 289 -8.41 5.08 -12.01
N ALA A 290 -9.64 4.79 -11.60
CA ALA A 290 -10.85 5.25 -12.29
C ALA A 290 -11.11 6.76 -12.19
N ASP A 291 -10.61 7.41 -11.13
CA ASP A 291 -10.86 8.82 -10.78
C ASP A 291 -9.63 9.72 -10.92
N ILE A 292 -8.45 9.14 -11.17
CA ILE A 292 -7.21 9.90 -11.31
C ILE A 292 -7.23 10.72 -12.59
N THR A 293 -7.08 12.04 -12.43
CA THR A 293 -6.97 12.99 -13.54
C THR A 293 -5.89 14.02 -13.20
N HIS A 294 -5.21 14.58 -14.20
CA HIS A 294 -4.29 15.69 -13.97
C HIS A 294 -4.02 16.45 -15.27
N ALA A 295 -3.87 17.77 -15.20
CA ALA A 295 -3.62 18.63 -16.36
C ALA A 295 -2.36 18.23 -17.13
N ASN A 296 -1.33 17.74 -16.43
CA ASN A 296 -0.08 17.28 -17.04
C ASN A 296 -0.22 16.05 -17.95
N TRP A 297 -1.31 15.30 -17.85
CA TRP A 297 -1.54 14.07 -18.60
C TRP A 297 -2.76 14.16 -19.54
N GLY A 298 -3.73 15.02 -19.23
CA GLY A 298 -4.98 15.13 -19.99
C GLY A 298 -5.65 13.75 -20.14
N ASP A 299 -6.11 13.44 -21.34
CA ASP A 299 -6.79 12.17 -21.65
C ASP A 299 -5.85 10.96 -21.62
N ARG A 300 -4.53 11.19 -21.61
CA ARG A 300 -3.50 10.15 -21.65
C ARG A 300 -3.19 9.55 -20.28
N ILE A 301 -3.82 10.02 -19.21
CA ILE A 301 -3.66 9.47 -17.86
C ILE A 301 -3.97 7.97 -17.80
N SER A 302 -4.93 7.51 -18.61
CA SER A 302 -5.30 6.09 -18.72
C SER A 302 -4.14 5.22 -19.24
N GLU A 303 -3.21 5.77 -20.01
CA GLU A 303 -2.02 5.07 -20.51
C GLU A 303 -0.98 4.82 -19.40
N LEU A 304 -1.12 5.47 -18.24
CA LEU A 304 -0.26 5.29 -17.06
C LEU A 304 -0.77 4.18 -16.13
N THR A 305 -1.98 3.65 -16.39
CA THR A 305 -2.57 2.56 -15.63
C THR A 305 -2.21 1.19 -16.24
N PRO A 306 -2.06 0.13 -15.43
CA PRO A 306 -2.09 0.14 -13.96
C PRO A 306 -0.83 0.78 -13.36
N SER A 307 -1.05 1.60 -12.32
CA SER A 307 0.00 2.24 -11.52
C SER A 307 0.65 1.26 -10.55
N VAL A 308 -0.11 0.26 -10.09
CA VAL A 308 0.34 -0.80 -9.18
C VAL A 308 0.11 -2.18 -9.81
N ASN A 309 0.98 -3.14 -9.52
CA ASN A 309 0.81 -4.53 -9.92
C ASN A 309 1.02 -5.44 -8.70
N SER A 310 0.11 -6.39 -8.51
CA SER A 310 0.26 -7.44 -7.51
C SER A 310 1.57 -8.20 -7.70
N ASP A 311 2.00 -8.47 -8.92
CA ASP A 311 3.19 -9.29 -9.16
C ASP A 311 4.52 -8.57 -8.88
N ASN A 312 4.46 -7.26 -8.61
CA ASN A 312 5.63 -6.47 -8.22
C ASN A 312 5.89 -6.59 -6.72
N SER A 313 7.16 -6.42 -6.31
CA SER A 313 7.49 -6.27 -4.90
C SER A 313 6.85 -5.03 -4.29
N ASP A 314 6.83 -4.98 -2.95
CA ASP A 314 6.32 -3.86 -2.18
C ASP A 314 6.97 -2.52 -2.58
N SER A 315 8.31 -2.54 -2.73
CA SER A 315 9.19 -1.43 -3.03
C SER A 315 8.97 -0.92 -4.44
N ALA A 316 8.71 -1.83 -5.39
CA ALA A 316 8.42 -1.48 -6.77
C ALA A 316 7.02 -0.83 -6.90
N ASN A 317 6.04 -1.30 -6.13
CA ASN A 317 4.73 -0.66 -6.08
C ASN A 317 4.80 0.75 -5.45
N LEU A 318 5.57 0.89 -4.37
CA LEU A 318 5.81 2.18 -3.71
C LEU A 318 6.48 3.18 -4.67
N ASP A 319 7.55 2.77 -5.37
CA ASP A 319 8.24 3.58 -6.39
C ASP A 319 7.31 4.00 -7.53
N ASN A 320 6.46 3.09 -8.04
CA ASN A 320 5.55 3.42 -9.14
C ASN A 320 4.53 4.50 -8.76
N VAL A 321 3.96 4.43 -7.56
CA VAL A 321 2.97 5.42 -7.08
C VAL A 321 3.67 6.74 -6.75
N MET A 322 4.84 6.69 -6.14
CA MET A 322 5.68 7.88 -5.90
C MET A 322 6.03 8.57 -7.23
N GLU A 323 6.42 7.81 -8.25
CA GLU A 323 6.75 8.36 -9.57
C GLU A 323 5.53 8.97 -10.25
N LEU A 324 4.35 8.37 -10.12
CA LEU A 324 3.10 8.98 -10.58
C LEU A 324 2.85 10.33 -9.90
N LEU A 325 3.05 10.45 -8.58
CA LEU A 325 2.90 11.71 -7.85
C LEU A 325 3.93 12.76 -8.33
N VAL A 326 5.20 12.37 -8.42
CA VAL A 326 6.29 13.28 -8.79
C VAL A 326 6.13 13.77 -10.23
N ARG A 327 5.87 12.86 -11.18
CA ARG A 327 5.66 13.22 -12.59
C ARG A 327 4.36 13.98 -12.83
N SER A 328 3.44 13.93 -11.87
CA SER A 328 2.24 14.77 -11.89
C SER A 328 2.48 16.17 -11.33
N GLY A 329 3.62 16.45 -10.69
CA GLY A 329 4.03 17.81 -10.30
C GLY A 329 4.35 18.00 -8.83
N ARG A 330 4.29 16.95 -8.00
CA ARG A 330 4.68 17.01 -6.59
C ARG A 330 6.20 16.86 -6.44
N SER A 331 6.76 17.41 -5.36
CA SER A 331 8.15 17.09 -5.01
C SER A 331 8.27 15.66 -4.45
N PRO A 332 9.45 15.00 -4.52
CA PRO A 332 9.66 13.71 -3.87
C PRO A 332 9.35 13.72 -2.37
N MET A 333 9.68 14.83 -1.69
CA MET A 333 9.44 15.01 -0.26
C MET A 333 7.94 15.07 0.04
N GLU A 334 7.18 15.83 -0.74
CA GLU A 334 5.73 15.91 -0.63
C GLU A 334 5.06 14.58 -0.94
N ALA A 335 5.47 13.89 -2.00
CA ALA A 335 4.95 12.57 -2.35
C ALA A 335 5.12 11.58 -1.19
N LEU A 336 6.29 11.58 -0.55
CA LEU A 336 6.57 10.72 0.60
C LEU A 336 5.84 11.17 1.87
N MET A 337 5.64 12.47 2.10
CA MET A 337 4.78 12.94 3.20
C MET A 337 3.32 12.50 3.03
N ILE A 338 2.83 12.37 1.79
CA ILE A 338 1.48 11.88 1.48
C ILE A 338 1.40 10.36 1.66
N MET A 339 2.38 9.62 1.15
CA MET A 339 2.36 8.16 1.13
C MET A 339 2.81 7.52 2.45
N VAL A 340 3.81 8.09 3.12
CA VAL A 340 4.42 7.59 4.36
C VAL A 340 4.42 8.72 5.41
N PRO A 341 3.23 9.13 5.88
CA PRO A 341 3.09 10.27 6.79
C PRO A 341 3.67 9.98 8.18
N GLU A 342 4.12 11.04 8.88
CA GLU A 342 4.49 10.95 10.30
C GLU A 342 3.25 10.67 11.17
N ALA A 343 3.44 10.05 12.33
CA ALA A 343 2.45 10.03 13.40
C ALA A 343 2.31 11.43 14.03
N TYR A 344 1.55 12.31 13.38
CA TYR A 344 1.46 13.74 13.72
C TYR A 344 0.55 14.04 14.92
N LYS A 345 -0.35 13.12 15.30
CA LYS A 345 -1.29 13.36 16.41
C LYS A 345 -0.56 13.35 17.74
N ASN A 346 -0.86 14.33 18.60
CA ASN A 346 -0.28 14.48 19.93
C ASN A 346 1.25 14.59 19.95
N GLN A 347 1.85 15.06 18.86
CA GLN A 347 3.30 15.28 18.73
C GLN A 347 3.68 16.67 19.26
N PRO A 348 4.39 16.79 20.41
CA PRO A 348 4.74 18.09 20.99
C PRO A 348 5.60 18.95 20.07
N ASP A 349 6.48 18.33 19.28
CA ASP A 349 7.37 19.03 18.35
C ASP A 349 6.61 19.72 17.20
N LEU A 350 5.33 19.39 16.98
CA LEU A 350 4.46 20.03 15.98
C LEU A 350 3.65 21.21 16.54
N THR A 351 3.76 21.53 17.82
CA THR A 351 2.98 22.62 18.46
C THR A 351 3.19 23.96 17.76
N ASP A 352 4.43 24.25 17.35
CA ASP A 352 4.79 25.48 16.64
C ASP A 352 4.61 25.37 15.11
N HIS A 353 4.05 24.25 14.62
CA HIS A 353 3.89 23.94 13.19
C HIS A 353 2.47 23.46 12.84
N PRO A 354 1.42 24.26 13.10
CA PRO A 354 0.03 23.87 12.85
C PRO A 354 -0.27 23.54 11.39
N GLU A 355 0.41 24.19 10.44
CA GLU A 355 0.24 23.92 9.00
C GLU A 355 0.64 22.49 8.63
N ILE A 356 1.66 21.93 9.29
CA ILE A 356 2.08 20.53 9.07
C ILE A 356 0.98 19.57 9.55
N VAL A 357 0.36 19.86 10.69
CA VAL A 357 -0.78 19.09 11.20
C VAL A 357 -1.96 19.18 10.23
N ASP A 358 -2.28 20.38 9.73
CA ASP A 358 -3.34 20.62 8.77
C ASP A 358 -3.10 19.86 7.45
N PHE A 359 -1.85 19.83 6.95
CA PHE A 359 -1.46 19.04 5.79
C PHE A 359 -1.76 17.55 6.00
N TYR A 360 -1.31 16.97 7.11
CA TYR A 360 -1.53 15.55 7.37
C TYR A 360 -2.99 15.21 7.65
N GLU A 361 -3.73 16.08 8.34
CA GLU A 361 -5.17 15.92 8.54
C GLU A 361 -5.93 15.92 7.20
N TYR A 362 -5.57 16.80 6.27
CA TYR A 362 -6.15 16.83 4.92
C TYR A 362 -5.84 15.54 4.14
N TYR A 363 -4.57 15.13 4.08
CA TYR A 363 -4.20 13.92 3.32
C TYR A 363 -4.66 12.62 3.97
N SER A 364 -4.88 12.57 5.28
CA SER A 364 -5.41 11.37 5.95
C SER A 364 -6.81 10.96 5.48
N GLY A 365 -7.58 11.90 4.90
CA GLY A 365 -8.88 11.60 4.28
C GLY A 365 -8.77 11.16 2.82
N ILE A 366 -7.62 11.41 2.19
CA ILE A 366 -7.37 11.15 0.78
C ILE A 366 -6.54 9.90 0.60
N GLN A 367 -5.35 9.79 1.21
CA GLN A 367 -4.39 8.71 1.06
C GLN A 367 -4.19 7.95 2.38
N GLU A 368 -4.38 6.63 2.34
CA GLU A 368 -3.96 5.75 3.42
C GLU A 368 -2.43 5.58 3.47
N PRO A 369 -1.81 5.44 4.66
CA PRO A 369 -0.38 5.23 4.79
C PRO A 369 0.10 3.91 4.17
N TRP A 370 1.22 3.98 3.46
CA TRP A 370 2.05 2.84 3.12
C TRP A 370 2.95 2.51 4.31
N ASP A 371 2.36 1.82 5.29
CA ASP A 371 2.98 1.52 6.59
C ASP A 371 3.81 0.24 6.57
N GLY A 372 4.70 0.14 7.56
CA GLY A 372 5.72 -0.89 7.72
C GLY A 372 7.11 -0.26 7.95
N PRO A 373 8.11 -1.04 8.42
CA PRO A 373 9.47 -0.52 8.55
C PRO A 373 9.96 0.02 7.21
N ALA A 374 10.46 1.25 7.18
CA ALA A 374 10.97 1.82 5.94
C ALA A 374 12.05 2.88 6.23
N LEU A 375 13.25 2.66 5.67
CA LEU A 375 14.16 3.72 5.30
C LEU A 375 14.10 3.89 3.79
N LEU A 376 13.59 5.04 3.38
CA LEU A 376 13.39 5.42 2.01
C LEU A 376 14.41 6.46 1.63
N VAL A 377 15.31 6.11 0.70
CA VAL A 377 16.25 7.04 0.08
C VAL A 377 15.75 7.34 -1.31
N PHE A 378 15.72 8.61 -1.70
CA PHE A 378 15.10 9.00 -2.97
C PHE A 378 15.91 10.04 -3.73
N SER A 379 15.72 10.08 -5.05
CA SER A 379 16.19 11.18 -5.90
C SER A 379 15.35 11.34 -7.17
N ASP A 380 15.02 12.58 -7.54
CA ASP A 380 14.46 12.96 -8.85
C ASP A 380 15.52 13.61 -9.77
N GLY A 381 16.79 13.57 -9.35
CA GLY A 381 17.92 14.23 -10.01
C GLY A 381 18.03 15.74 -9.73
N LYS A 382 17.06 16.34 -9.03
CA LYS A 382 17.11 17.72 -8.52
C LYS A 382 17.24 17.76 -7.00
N ARG A 383 16.74 16.75 -6.32
CA ARG A 383 16.77 16.60 -4.88
C ARG A 383 17.13 15.18 -4.57
N VAL A 384 17.94 14.98 -3.54
CA VAL A 384 18.27 13.67 -2.99
C VAL A 384 18.02 13.70 -1.49
N GLY A 385 17.40 12.66 -0.95
CA GLY A 385 17.03 12.68 0.46
C GLY A 385 16.73 11.31 1.02
N ALA A 386 16.40 11.30 2.31
CA ALA A 386 15.97 10.13 3.03
C ALA A 386 14.82 10.45 3.99
N THR A 387 13.88 9.52 4.14
CA THR A 387 12.80 9.58 5.12
C THR A 387 12.63 8.24 5.83
N LEU A 388 12.18 8.28 7.08
CA LEU A 388 11.79 7.10 7.84
C LEU A 388 10.28 6.92 7.88
N ASP A 389 9.87 5.67 8.09
CA ASP A 389 8.51 5.32 8.48
C ASP A 389 8.09 6.01 9.79
N ARG A 390 6.78 6.04 10.03
CA ARG A 390 6.17 6.73 11.16
C ARG A 390 6.67 6.29 12.55
N ASN A 391 7.24 5.09 12.65
CA ASN A 391 7.73 4.48 13.89
C ASN A 391 9.26 4.46 13.97
N GLY A 392 9.96 4.81 12.88
CA GLY A 392 11.42 4.82 12.82
C GLY A 392 12.03 3.43 13.01
N LEU A 393 11.43 2.40 12.39
CA LEU A 393 11.78 1.00 12.59
C LEU A 393 13.07 0.59 11.86
N ARG A 394 13.63 1.46 11.02
CA ARG A 394 14.92 1.26 10.36
C ARG A 394 15.93 2.34 10.78
N PRO A 395 17.22 1.98 10.90
CA PRO A 395 18.24 2.95 11.28
C PRO A 395 18.56 3.88 10.10
N ALA A 396 18.72 5.17 10.38
CA ALA A 396 19.26 6.13 9.43
C ALA A 396 20.19 7.10 10.16
N ARG A 397 21.47 7.09 9.77
CA ARG A 397 22.52 7.97 10.31
C ARG A 397 22.99 8.90 9.22
N TYR A 398 23.32 10.14 9.59
CA TYR A 398 23.90 11.09 8.65
C TYR A 398 25.12 11.80 9.20
N THR A 399 26.01 12.18 8.30
CA THR A 399 27.20 12.99 8.57
C THR A 399 27.26 14.14 7.56
N ILE A 400 27.50 15.34 8.06
CA ILE A 400 27.79 16.53 7.24
C ILE A 400 29.24 16.91 7.46
N THR A 401 29.96 17.16 6.36
CA THR A 401 31.39 17.42 6.38
C THR A 401 31.73 18.85 5.92
N ARG A 402 32.91 19.35 6.32
CA ARG A 402 33.44 20.68 5.98
C ARG A 402 33.76 20.82 4.50
N ASP A 403 34.21 19.74 3.88
CA ASP A 403 34.46 19.65 2.44
C ASP A 403 33.16 19.53 1.61
N GLY A 404 31.99 19.53 2.27
CA GLY A 404 30.69 19.69 1.63
C GLY A 404 29.98 18.40 1.27
N TYR A 405 30.26 17.25 1.90
CA TYR A 405 29.46 16.05 1.71
C TYR A 405 28.31 15.96 2.71
N LEU A 406 27.12 15.61 2.22
CA LEU A 406 26.04 15.04 3.02
C LEU A 406 25.99 13.54 2.76
N ILE A 407 26.24 12.74 3.80
CA ILE A 407 26.24 11.29 3.73
C ILE A 407 25.12 10.77 4.63
N VAL A 408 24.22 9.96 4.09
CA VAL A 408 23.16 9.28 4.85
C VAL A 408 23.24 7.79 4.57
N ALA A 409 23.14 6.97 5.60
CA ALA A 409 23.23 5.52 5.47
C ALA A 409 22.49 4.79 6.60
N SER A 410 22.20 3.51 6.35
CA SER A 410 21.64 2.61 7.38
C SER A 410 22.59 2.40 8.57
N GLU A 411 23.91 2.56 8.37
CA GLU A 411 24.93 2.46 9.42
C GLU A 411 25.87 3.68 9.40
N ALA A 412 26.41 4.03 10.57
CA ALA A 412 27.49 5.01 10.64
C ALA A 412 28.82 4.31 10.29
N GLY A 413 29.74 5.01 9.62
CA GLY A 413 31.07 4.50 9.28
C GLY A 413 31.18 3.79 7.92
N VAL A 414 30.15 3.87 7.07
CA VAL A 414 30.20 3.30 5.71
C VAL A 414 31.09 4.09 4.75
N VAL A 415 31.38 5.36 5.05
CA VAL A 415 32.33 6.19 4.32
C VAL A 415 33.37 6.66 5.32
N ASP A 416 34.65 6.45 5.01
CA ASP A 416 35.75 6.95 5.81
C ASP A 416 35.86 8.47 5.65
N VAL A 417 35.60 9.19 6.74
CA VAL A 417 35.64 10.65 6.82
C VAL A 417 36.53 11.02 8.01
N PRO A 418 37.60 11.81 7.81
CA PRO A 418 38.42 12.26 8.91
C PRO A 418 37.60 13.02 9.94
N GLU A 419 37.72 12.69 11.24
CA GLU A 419 36.92 13.34 12.31
C GLU A 419 37.09 14.87 12.34
N SER A 420 38.24 15.40 11.88
CA SER A 420 38.47 16.85 11.78
C SER A 420 37.57 17.54 10.73
N GLU A 421 37.14 16.79 9.71
CA GLU A 421 36.29 17.29 8.62
C GLU A 421 34.80 17.22 8.98
N ILE A 422 34.42 16.65 10.11
CA ILE A 422 33.00 16.44 10.46
C ILE A 422 32.42 17.71 11.09
N LEU A 423 31.36 18.25 10.48
CA LEU A 423 30.57 19.36 11.01
C LEU A 423 29.44 18.87 11.91
N GLU A 424 28.73 17.83 11.48
CA GLU A 424 27.55 17.32 12.18
C GLU A 424 27.44 15.81 12.01
N LYS A 425 27.10 15.10 13.09
CA LYS A 425 26.62 13.70 13.07
C LYS A 425 25.23 13.67 13.66
N GLY A 426 24.29 13.07 12.94
CA GLY A 426 22.91 12.95 13.40
C GLY A 426 22.25 11.63 13.00
N ARG A 427 20.97 11.55 13.31
CA ARG A 427 20.09 10.43 12.93
C ARG A 427 18.71 10.95 12.57
N LEU A 428 17.98 10.19 11.76
CA LEU A 428 16.55 10.41 11.61
C LEU A 428 15.80 9.65 12.71
N GLY A 429 14.83 10.31 13.32
CA GLY A 429 13.82 9.70 14.20
C GLY A 429 12.56 9.29 13.43
N PRO A 430 11.55 8.76 14.15
CA PRO A 430 10.27 8.36 13.56
C PRO A 430 9.63 9.45 12.70
N GLY A 431 9.26 9.12 11.46
CA GLY A 431 8.65 10.03 10.49
C GLY A 431 9.56 11.17 9.98
N GLN A 432 10.83 11.24 10.39
CA GLN A 432 11.71 12.35 10.03
C GLN A 432 12.31 12.22 8.63
N MET A 433 12.59 13.37 8.01
CA MET A 433 13.21 13.49 6.69
C MET A 433 14.45 14.40 6.71
N ILE A 434 15.40 14.12 5.83
CA ILE A 434 16.49 15.03 5.45
C ILE A 434 16.64 15.01 3.93
N ALA A 435 16.90 16.15 3.32
CA ALA A 435 17.11 16.26 1.89
C ALA A 435 18.21 17.27 1.56
N PHE A 436 18.81 17.09 0.40
CA PHE A 436 19.67 18.08 -0.23
C PHE A 436 19.04 18.48 -1.57
N ASP A 437 18.82 19.78 -1.74
CA ASP A 437 18.32 20.35 -2.98
C ASP A 437 19.53 20.76 -3.85
N LEU A 438 19.73 20.03 -4.95
CA LEU A 438 20.86 20.20 -5.87
C LEU A 438 20.74 21.48 -6.71
N GLU A 439 19.55 22.09 -6.80
CA GLU A 439 19.32 23.32 -7.56
C GLU A 439 19.67 24.56 -6.72
N THR A 440 19.31 24.54 -5.43
CA THR A 440 19.52 25.65 -4.49
C THR A 440 20.77 25.49 -3.62
N HIS A 441 21.39 24.31 -3.61
CA HIS A 441 22.51 23.94 -2.75
C HIS A 441 22.18 24.02 -1.25
N GLU A 442 20.95 23.73 -0.87
CA GLU A 442 20.46 23.77 0.51
C GLU A 442 20.34 22.37 1.12
N VAL A 443 20.86 22.20 2.34
CA VAL A 443 20.53 21.04 3.19
C VAL A 443 19.25 21.36 3.94
N LEU A 444 18.19 20.62 3.63
CA LEU A 444 16.88 20.79 4.23
C LEU A 444 16.68 19.77 5.35
N LYS A 445 16.40 20.25 6.56
CA LYS A 445 16.09 19.40 7.73
C LYS A 445 14.59 19.15 7.84
N ASN A 446 14.21 18.22 8.71
CA ASN A 446 12.85 17.70 8.88
C ASN A 446 11.74 18.77 8.85
N TRP A 447 11.80 19.74 9.77
CA TRP A 447 10.73 20.74 9.90
C TRP A 447 10.73 21.76 8.77
N GLU A 448 11.89 22.12 8.23
CA GLU A 448 12.00 23.02 7.08
C GLU A 448 11.34 22.40 5.84
N ILE A 449 11.60 21.12 5.59
CA ILE A 449 10.96 20.37 4.49
C ILE A 449 9.45 20.37 4.67
N LYS A 450 8.98 19.91 5.83
CA LYS A 450 7.56 19.74 6.10
C LYS A 450 6.81 21.06 6.11
N GLN A 451 7.40 22.11 6.65
CA GLN A 451 6.81 23.46 6.63
C GLN A 451 6.71 23.97 5.19
N ARG A 452 7.76 23.84 4.36
CA ARG A 452 7.71 24.28 2.95
C ARG A 452 6.60 23.56 2.17
N VAL A 453 6.45 22.25 2.39
CA VAL A 453 5.40 21.45 1.76
C VAL A 453 4.01 21.85 2.28
N ALA A 454 3.84 21.95 3.59
CA ALA A 454 2.56 22.28 4.21
C ALA A 454 2.08 23.71 3.88
N SER A 455 3.01 24.65 3.67
CA SER A 455 2.68 26.04 3.34
C SER A 455 2.25 26.23 1.88
N ALA A 456 2.27 25.18 1.05
CA ALA A 456 1.91 25.28 -0.37
C ALA A 456 0.43 25.61 -0.59
N HIS A 457 -0.45 25.20 0.33
CA HIS A 457 -1.88 25.44 0.28
C HIS A 457 -2.46 25.71 1.68
N PRO A 458 -3.58 26.44 1.78
CA PRO A 458 -4.22 26.73 3.07
C PRO A 458 -5.06 25.55 3.57
N TYR A 459 -4.43 24.39 3.81
CA TYR A 459 -5.10 23.13 4.19
C TYR A 459 -6.01 23.30 5.41
N GLY A 460 -5.57 24.05 6.43
CA GLY A 460 -6.36 24.31 7.64
C GLY A 460 -7.65 25.09 7.37
N GLU A 461 -7.62 26.03 6.41
CA GLU A 461 -8.82 26.74 5.98
C GLU A 461 -9.80 25.80 5.28
N TRP A 462 -9.29 24.96 4.37
CA TRP A 462 -10.11 23.98 3.66
C TRP A 462 -10.78 23.00 4.62
N LEU A 463 -10.05 22.50 5.61
CA LEU A 463 -10.59 21.61 6.63
C LEU A 463 -11.68 22.29 7.46
N ARG A 464 -11.44 23.51 7.96
CA ARG A 464 -12.43 24.26 8.76
C ARG A 464 -13.71 24.56 7.98
N GLN A 465 -13.62 24.81 6.67
CA GLN A 465 -14.77 25.17 5.85
C GLN A 465 -15.59 23.95 5.39
N ASN A 466 -14.93 22.80 5.14
CA ASN A 466 -15.55 21.68 4.43
C ASN A 466 -15.74 20.41 5.26
N ARG A 467 -14.86 20.14 6.23
CA ARG A 467 -14.92 18.92 7.06
C ARG A 467 -16.02 19.06 8.11
N ARG A 468 -16.65 17.94 8.44
CA ARG A 468 -17.57 17.83 9.59
C ARG A 468 -17.07 16.75 10.53
N ASP A 469 -17.05 17.05 11.82
CA ASP A 469 -16.70 16.08 12.85
C ASP A 469 -17.99 15.49 13.45
N LEU A 470 -18.05 14.15 13.51
CA LEU A 470 -19.13 13.44 14.19
C LEU A 470 -19.09 13.81 15.68
N GLN A 471 -20.23 14.24 16.22
CA GLN A 471 -20.34 14.65 17.62
C GLN A 471 -20.78 13.46 18.45
N THR A 472 -20.12 13.23 19.58
CA THR A 472 -20.50 12.19 20.54
C THR A 472 -21.96 12.34 20.96
N GLN A 473 -22.76 11.30 20.69
CA GLN A 473 -24.15 11.25 21.13
C GLN A 473 -24.27 10.64 22.54
N PRO A 474 -25.30 11.00 23.32
CA PRO A 474 -25.59 10.27 24.55
C PRO A 474 -25.99 8.83 24.21
N ALA A 475 -25.45 7.88 24.98
CA ALA A 475 -25.83 6.47 24.85
C ALA A 475 -27.30 6.27 25.22
N ALA A 476 -27.96 5.27 24.62
CA ALA A 476 -29.35 4.97 24.91
C ALA A 476 -29.53 4.59 26.40
N GLU A 477 -30.62 5.09 26.99
CA GLU A 477 -30.87 5.02 28.45
C GLU A 477 -31.66 3.79 28.90
N ALA A 478 -32.19 3.00 27.96
CA ALA A 478 -32.97 1.80 28.26
C ALA A 478 -32.88 0.77 27.12
N PRO A 479 -33.08 -0.52 27.42
CA PRO A 479 -33.31 -1.52 26.39
C PRO A 479 -34.52 -1.17 25.51
N VAL A 480 -34.40 -1.42 24.21
CA VAL A 480 -35.43 -1.12 23.20
C VAL A 480 -36.28 -2.35 22.88
N MET A 481 -35.71 -3.56 22.99
CA MET A 481 -36.40 -4.83 22.73
C MET A 481 -36.85 -5.46 24.05
N ASP A 482 -37.89 -6.30 24.02
CA ASP A 482 -38.15 -7.21 25.13
C ASP A 482 -37.19 -8.41 25.11
N ALA A 483 -37.06 -9.11 26.24
CA ALA A 483 -36.09 -10.20 26.39
C ALA A 483 -36.37 -11.40 25.48
N GLN A 484 -37.64 -11.68 25.15
CA GLN A 484 -38.01 -12.80 24.29
C GLN A 484 -37.66 -12.48 22.83
N ALA A 485 -37.94 -11.26 22.39
CA ALA A 485 -37.52 -10.76 21.09
C ALA A 485 -35.99 -10.80 20.96
N LEU A 486 -35.25 -10.25 21.94
CA LEU A 486 -33.79 -10.27 21.91
C LEU A 486 -33.24 -11.69 21.76
N LEU A 487 -33.73 -12.66 22.54
CA LEU A 487 -33.29 -14.05 22.46
C LEU A 487 -33.55 -14.67 21.09
N GLY A 488 -34.69 -14.35 20.47
CA GLY A 488 -35.01 -14.78 19.11
C GLY A 488 -34.00 -14.26 18.08
N TYR A 489 -33.64 -12.98 18.18
CA TYR A 489 -32.62 -12.36 17.31
C TYR A 489 -31.23 -12.93 17.56
N GLN A 490 -30.82 -13.04 18.82
CA GLN A 490 -29.55 -13.66 19.21
C GLN A 490 -29.42 -15.05 18.60
N THR A 491 -30.48 -15.86 18.71
CA THR A 491 -30.51 -17.21 18.11
C THR A 491 -30.36 -17.17 16.59
N ALA A 492 -31.11 -16.30 15.91
CA ALA A 492 -31.07 -16.21 14.44
C ALA A 492 -29.72 -15.68 13.90
N PHE A 493 -29.07 -14.78 14.63
CA PHE A 493 -27.77 -14.21 14.28
C PHE A 493 -26.59 -15.01 14.85
N GLY A 494 -26.84 -16.17 15.47
CA GLY A 494 -25.80 -17.12 15.88
C GLY A 494 -25.07 -16.78 17.17
N TYR A 495 -25.64 -15.93 18.03
CA TYR A 495 -25.14 -15.74 19.39
C TYR A 495 -25.33 -17.01 20.21
N THR A 496 -24.29 -17.41 20.92
CA THR A 496 -24.36 -18.47 21.92
C THR A 496 -24.42 -17.91 23.33
N SER A 497 -24.72 -18.76 24.32
CA SER A 497 -24.61 -18.38 25.72
C SER A 497 -23.19 -17.97 26.09
N GLU A 498 -22.18 -18.62 25.51
CA GLU A 498 -20.77 -18.33 25.77
C GLU A 498 -20.36 -16.97 25.17
N ASP A 499 -20.85 -16.62 23.98
CA ASP A 499 -20.66 -15.29 23.40
C ASP A 499 -21.19 -14.18 24.32
N VAL A 500 -22.38 -14.38 24.87
CA VAL A 500 -22.99 -13.38 25.75
C VAL A 500 -22.27 -13.34 27.09
N GLU A 501 -22.16 -14.47 27.79
CA GLU A 501 -21.66 -14.53 29.16
C GLU A 501 -20.15 -14.31 29.27
N MET A 502 -19.35 -14.87 28.36
CA MET A 502 -17.87 -14.84 28.46
C MET A 502 -17.24 -13.71 27.66
N ILE A 503 -17.90 -13.21 26.60
CA ILE A 503 -17.33 -12.18 25.72
C ILE A 503 -18.00 -10.83 25.96
N ILE A 504 -19.30 -10.70 25.67
CA ILE A 504 -20.01 -9.41 25.70
C ILE A 504 -20.09 -8.84 27.12
N GLN A 505 -20.49 -9.66 28.09
CA GLN A 505 -20.64 -9.22 29.49
C GLN A 505 -19.30 -8.79 30.09
N GLU A 506 -18.21 -9.52 29.81
CA GLU A 506 -16.87 -9.17 30.29
C GLU A 506 -16.37 -7.85 29.68
N MET A 507 -16.55 -7.66 28.37
CA MET A 507 -16.23 -6.40 27.70
C MET A 507 -17.01 -5.22 28.27
N ALA A 508 -18.31 -5.40 28.52
CA ALA A 508 -19.15 -4.35 29.11
C ALA A 508 -18.81 -4.07 30.59
N ALA A 509 -18.46 -5.09 31.36
CA ALA A 509 -18.11 -4.96 32.77
C ALA A 509 -16.73 -4.32 32.99
N GLN A 510 -15.73 -4.75 32.22
CA GLN A 510 -14.31 -4.43 32.46
C GLN A 510 -13.74 -3.40 31.47
N GLY A 511 -14.36 -3.23 30.31
CA GLY A 511 -13.82 -2.40 29.22
C GLY A 511 -12.57 -3.00 28.58
N LYS A 512 -12.46 -4.33 28.57
CA LYS A 512 -11.38 -5.12 27.99
C LYS A 512 -11.94 -6.42 27.43
N GLU A 513 -11.33 -6.95 26.37
CA GLU A 513 -11.64 -8.30 25.90
C GLU A 513 -11.32 -9.36 26.97
N PRO A 514 -12.04 -10.51 26.99
CA PRO A 514 -11.79 -11.56 27.97
C PRO A 514 -10.41 -12.19 27.77
N THR A 515 -9.76 -12.55 28.88
CA THR A 515 -8.53 -13.36 28.87
C THR A 515 -8.89 -14.83 29.08
N PHE A 516 -8.30 -15.71 28.26
CA PHE A 516 -8.44 -17.16 28.38
C PHE A 516 -7.08 -17.87 28.39
N CYS A 517 -7.07 -19.18 28.60
CA CYS A 517 -5.85 -20.01 28.62
C CYS A 517 -6.08 -21.36 27.92
N MET A 518 -5.02 -22.12 27.68
CA MET A 518 -4.98 -23.33 26.83
C MET A 518 -5.05 -23.00 25.33
N GLY A 519 -4.87 -24.02 24.49
CA GLY A 519 -4.98 -23.91 23.03
C GLY A 519 -6.41 -24.10 22.54
N ASP A 520 -6.66 -23.67 21.31
CA ASP A 520 -7.92 -23.90 20.59
C ASP A 520 -8.07 -25.40 20.27
N ASP A 521 -8.90 -26.12 21.03
CA ASP A 521 -9.06 -27.58 20.95
C ASP A 521 -10.32 -28.04 20.20
N ILE A 522 -11.06 -27.10 19.60
CA ILE A 522 -12.21 -27.40 18.74
C ILE A 522 -11.80 -27.66 17.29
N PRO A 523 -12.62 -28.39 16.50
CA PRO A 523 -12.37 -28.54 15.07
C PRO A 523 -12.33 -27.19 14.34
N LEU A 524 -11.55 -27.11 13.26
CA LEU A 524 -11.66 -25.98 12.32
C LEU A 524 -13.12 -25.82 11.88
N ALA A 525 -13.58 -24.57 11.69
CA ALA A 525 -14.99 -24.27 11.36
C ALA A 525 -15.54 -25.07 10.16
N VAL A 526 -14.70 -25.36 9.17
CA VAL A 526 -15.06 -26.17 7.99
C VAL A 526 -15.27 -27.66 8.28
N LEU A 527 -14.67 -28.18 9.36
CA LEU A 527 -14.74 -29.57 9.80
C LEU A 527 -15.73 -29.79 10.95
N SER A 528 -16.22 -28.71 11.55
CA SER A 528 -17.13 -28.77 12.68
C SER A 528 -18.52 -29.24 12.27
N GLU A 529 -19.15 -30.05 13.12
CA GLU A 529 -20.56 -30.44 12.97
C GLU A 529 -21.53 -29.37 13.49
N LYS A 530 -21.01 -28.34 14.19
CA LYS A 530 -21.79 -27.22 14.72
C LYS A 530 -21.83 -26.06 13.70
N PRO A 531 -22.91 -25.25 13.68
CA PRO A 531 -22.94 -24.06 12.85
C PRO A 531 -21.90 -23.04 13.33
N HIS A 532 -21.17 -22.46 12.39
CA HIS A 532 -20.16 -21.43 12.62
C HIS A 532 -20.51 -20.13 11.90
N LEU A 533 -20.00 -19.02 12.42
CA LEU A 533 -20.12 -17.74 11.75
C LEU A 533 -19.10 -17.66 10.61
N LEU A 534 -19.38 -16.81 9.63
CA LEU A 534 -18.45 -16.61 8.51
C LEU A 534 -17.08 -16.09 8.99
N TYR A 535 -17.05 -15.34 10.09
CA TYR A 535 -15.83 -14.85 10.71
C TYR A 535 -14.84 -15.97 11.09
N ASP A 536 -15.32 -17.14 11.52
CA ASP A 536 -14.47 -18.23 12.02
C ASP A 536 -13.54 -18.83 10.96
N TYR A 537 -13.89 -18.63 9.69
CA TYR A 537 -13.14 -19.06 8.51
C TYR A 537 -12.00 -18.09 8.16
N PHE A 538 -11.99 -16.88 8.71
CA PHE A 538 -10.95 -15.89 8.51
C PHE A 538 -9.99 -15.90 9.69
N LYS A 539 -8.70 -16.09 9.41
CA LYS A 539 -7.66 -16.06 10.44
C LYS A 539 -6.84 -14.79 10.30
N GLN A 540 -6.63 -14.10 11.42
CA GLN A 540 -5.79 -12.91 11.45
C GLN A 540 -4.37 -13.28 11.06
N ARG A 541 -3.81 -12.53 10.11
CA ARG A 541 -2.39 -12.61 9.81
C ARG A 541 -1.62 -11.85 10.89
N PHE A 542 -0.42 -12.31 11.19
CA PHE A 542 0.49 -11.63 12.10
C PHE A 542 1.88 -11.55 11.49
N ALA A 543 2.65 -10.56 11.93
CA ALA A 543 4.01 -10.35 11.47
C ALA A 543 4.99 -11.23 12.25
N GLN A 544 5.94 -11.83 11.53
CA GLN A 544 6.99 -12.64 12.13
C GLN A 544 8.27 -12.51 11.32
N VAL A 545 9.36 -12.08 11.98
CA VAL A 545 10.70 -11.85 11.40
C VAL A 545 10.78 -10.71 10.38
N THR A 546 9.92 -10.69 9.36
CA THR A 546 9.88 -9.71 8.25
C THR A 546 9.78 -8.27 8.73
N ASN A 547 8.83 -8.03 9.62
CA ASN A 547 8.53 -6.76 10.24
C ASN A 547 8.11 -7.01 11.69
N PRO A 548 8.35 -6.06 12.60
CA PRO A 548 7.92 -6.19 13.99
C PRO A 548 6.41 -5.91 14.11
N ALA A 549 5.79 -6.51 15.13
CA ALA A 549 4.52 -6.03 15.66
C ALA A 549 4.75 -4.77 16.51
N ILE A 550 3.72 -3.94 16.65
CA ILE A 550 3.72 -2.74 17.48
C ILE A 550 3.09 -3.08 18.84
N ASP A 551 3.52 -2.43 19.92
CA ASP A 551 2.88 -2.57 21.23
C ASP A 551 1.66 -1.62 21.33
N PRO A 552 0.42 -2.12 21.26
CA PRO A 552 -0.78 -1.27 21.22
C PRO A 552 -1.05 -0.55 22.55
N LEU A 553 -0.35 -0.91 23.63
CA LEU A 553 -0.50 -0.28 24.94
C LEU A 553 0.54 0.81 25.15
N ARG A 554 1.81 0.51 24.89
CA ARG A 554 2.94 1.43 25.14
C ARG A 554 3.16 2.42 24.01
N GLU A 555 2.85 2.01 22.79
CA GLU A 555 3.05 2.80 21.57
C GLU A 555 1.71 3.27 20.98
N LYS A 556 0.63 3.30 21.78
CA LYS A 556 -0.71 3.74 21.35
C LYS A 556 -0.73 5.12 20.65
N LEU A 557 0.22 6.00 20.98
CA LEU A 557 0.35 7.34 20.39
C LEU A 557 0.62 7.33 18.87
N VAL A 558 1.19 6.26 18.34
CA VAL A 558 1.41 6.09 16.89
C VAL A 558 0.27 5.36 16.19
N MET A 559 -0.79 4.96 16.91
CA MET A 559 -1.96 4.28 16.34
C MET A 559 -3.17 5.20 16.29
N SER A 560 -4.10 4.95 15.38
CA SER A 560 -5.32 5.75 15.25
C SER A 560 -6.43 4.93 14.60
N LEU A 561 -7.62 5.00 15.19
CA LEU A 561 -8.86 4.42 14.64
C LEU A 561 -9.74 5.45 13.92
N THR A 562 -9.24 6.66 13.72
CA THR A 562 -9.98 7.70 13.01
C THR A 562 -10.34 7.26 11.60
N MET A 563 -11.62 7.43 11.26
CA MET A 563 -12.16 7.16 9.93
C MET A 563 -12.71 8.44 9.32
N GLN A 564 -12.78 8.48 7.99
CA GLN A 564 -13.42 9.58 7.26
C GLN A 564 -14.40 9.01 6.24
N LEU A 565 -15.66 9.42 6.33
CA LEU A 565 -16.74 8.99 5.44
C LEU A 565 -17.02 10.05 4.38
N GLY A 566 -17.22 9.59 3.15
CA GLY A 566 -17.54 10.42 2.00
C GLY A 566 -16.90 9.92 0.70
N GLU A 567 -16.86 10.81 -0.28
CA GLU A 567 -16.11 10.62 -1.53
C GLU A 567 -14.66 11.01 -1.31
N ARG A 568 -13.74 10.11 -1.67
CA ARG A 568 -12.31 10.38 -1.61
C ARG A 568 -11.88 11.19 -2.84
N GLY A 569 -11.15 12.27 -2.60
CA GLY A 569 -10.65 13.17 -3.64
C GLY A 569 -9.58 12.56 -4.54
N ASN A 570 -9.31 13.24 -5.66
CA ASN A 570 -8.22 12.89 -6.57
C ASN A 570 -6.86 13.06 -5.88
N LEU A 571 -6.05 12.00 -5.88
CA LEU A 571 -4.75 11.97 -5.22
C LEU A 571 -3.72 12.94 -5.87
N LEU A 572 -3.82 13.19 -7.18
CA LEU A 572 -2.80 13.95 -7.92
C LEU A 572 -2.89 15.46 -7.71
N GLU A 573 -4.00 15.97 -7.18
CA GLU A 573 -4.26 17.41 -7.08
C GLU A 573 -4.84 17.76 -5.70
N ALA A 574 -4.40 18.87 -5.12
CA ALA A 574 -4.94 19.36 -3.86
C ALA A 574 -6.06 20.37 -4.13
N LYS A 575 -7.24 20.15 -3.55
CA LYS A 575 -8.43 20.98 -3.76
C LYS A 575 -9.27 21.10 -2.48
N PRO A 576 -9.90 22.27 -2.23
CA PRO A 576 -10.71 22.47 -1.04
C PRO A 576 -11.89 21.48 -0.94
N GLU A 577 -12.48 21.08 -2.07
CA GLU A 577 -13.65 20.19 -2.08
C GLU A 577 -13.32 18.80 -1.51
N TYR A 578 -12.07 18.36 -1.61
CA TYR A 578 -11.65 17.04 -1.12
C TYR A 578 -11.52 16.99 0.41
N ALA A 579 -11.54 18.13 1.09
CA ALA A 579 -11.64 18.19 2.55
C ALA A 579 -13.08 17.92 3.05
N ARG A 580 -14.08 17.85 2.15
CA ARG A 580 -15.48 17.61 2.51
C ARG A 580 -15.70 16.14 2.86
N MET A 581 -15.40 15.78 4.10
CA MET A 581 -15.56 14.45 4.68
C MET A 581 -16.22 14.53 6.06
N LEU A 582 -16.89 13.45 6.48
CA LEU A 582 -17.37 13.26 7.85
C LEU A 582 -16.32 12.49 8.65
N LYS A 583 -15.64 13.12 9.59
CA LYS A 583 -14.60 12.52 10.43
C LYS A 583 -15.22 11.83 11.65
N LEU A 584 -14.72 10.65 11.96
CA LEU A 584 -15.08 9.82 13.11
C LEU A 584 -13.80 9.51 13.89
N GLU A 585 -13.87 9.56 15.21
CA GLU A 585 -12.72 9.19 16.04
C GLU A 585 -12.51 7.67 16.14
N SER A 586 -13.55 6.89 15.83
CA SER A 586 -13.55 5.43 15.90
C SER A 586 -14.49 4.86 14.83
N PRO A 587 -14.21 3.67 14.27
CA PRO A 587 -15.11 2.99 13.34
C PRO A 587 -16.35 2.42 14.06
N ILE A 588 -16.37 2.38 15.39
CA ILE A 588 -17.47 1.81 16.16
C ILE A 588 -18.52 2.89 16.40
N LEU A 589 -19.75 2.63 15.94
CA LEU A 589 -20.87 3.55 16.05
C LEU A 589 -21.90 3.01 17.04
N ASP A 590 -22.43 3.90 17.86
CA ASP A 590 -23.69 3.64 18.56
C ASP A 590 -24.87 4.02 17.64
N GLU A 591 -26.11 3.67 18.02
CA GLU A 591 -27.28 3.96 17.18
C GLU A 591 -27.48 5.47 16.96
N GLY A 592 -27.18 6.29 17.97
CA GLY A 592 -27.20 7.74 17.84
C GLY A 592 -26.13 8.28 16.87
N ASP A 593 -24.94 7.67 16.86
CA ASP A 593 -23.86 8.01 15.92
C ASP A 593 -24.31 7.68 14.48
N LEU A 594 -24.96 6.52 14.28
CA LEU A 594 -25.50 6.13 12.97
C LEU A 594 -26.60 7.07 12.48
N ASP A 595 -27.50 7.51 13.37
CA ASP A 595 -28.53 8.49 13.01
C ASP A 595 -27.94 9.85 12.67
N GLN A 596 -26.85 10.26 13.33
CA GLN A 596 -26.11 11.46 12.94
C GLN A 596 -25.45 11.28 11.57
N VAL A 597 -24.91 10.10 11.25
CA VAL A 597 -24.36 9.78 9.92
C VAL A 597 -25.43 9.92 8.84
N ARG A 598 -26.63 9.38 9.04
CA ARG A 598 -27.78 9.52 8.12
C ARG A 598 -28.16 10.98 7.88
N ASN A 599 -28.11 11.81 8.93
CA ASN A 599 -28.51 13.21 8.90
C ASN A 599 -27.35 14.19 8.71
N SER A 600 -26.15 13.70 8.40
CA SER A 600 -24.90 14.47 8.39
C SER A 600 -24.82 15.51 7.25
N GLY A 601 -25.76 15.50 6.31
CA GLY A 601 -25.71 16.29 5.06
C GLY A 601 -24.79 15.70 4.00
N PHE A 602 -24.21 14.52 4.26
CA PHE A 602 -23.66 13.63 3.25
C PHE A 602 -24.78 12.69 2.81
N GLU A 603 -25.09 12.69 1.51
CA GLU A 603 -26.18 11.89 0.96
C GLU A 603 -26.00 10.40 1.27
N ALA A 604 -26.77 9.87 2.22
CA ALA A 604 -26.74 8.46 2.61
C ALA A 604 -27.83 7.65 1.90
N ALA A 605 -27.59 6.35 1.73
CA ALA A 605 -28.58 5.37 1.31
C ALA A 605 -28.52 4.14 2.20
N ASP A 606 -29.66 3.79 2.78
CA ASP A 606 -29.85 2.54 3.48
C ASP A 606 -30.16 1.41 2.48
N LEU A 607 -29.40 0.32 2.56
CA LEU A 607 -29.51 -0.85 1.71
C LEU A 607 -29.77 -2.08 2.60
N SER A 608 -30.94 -2.67 2.44
CA SER A 608 -31.29 -3.91 3.16
C SER A 608 -30.39 -5.07 2.75
N THR A 609 -29.91 -5.82 3.74
CA THR A 609 -29.23 -7.12 3.56
C THR A 609 -30.16 -8.30 3.85
N LEU A 610 -31.45 -8.06 4.05
CA LEU A 610 -32.46 -9.10 4.23
C LEU A 610 -32.92 -9.68 2.89
N PHE A 611 -33.25 -10.96 2.88
CA PHE A 611 -33.81 -11.65 1.71
C PHE A 611 -34.84 -12.69 2.12
N GLU A 612 -35.78 -13.00 1.23
CA GLU A 612 -36.86 -13.96 1.50
C GLU A 612 -36.35 -15.41 1.48
N ILE A 613 -36.72 -16.19 2.50
CA ILE A 613 -36.41 -17.63 2.57
C ILE A 613 -37.15 -18.39 1.45
N ALA A 614 -38.34 -17.93 1.07
CA ALA A 614 -39.12 -18.47 -0.05
C ALA A 614 -38.38 -18.44 -1.40
N ALA A 615 -37.30 -17.66 -1.52
CA ALA A 615 -36.45 -17.60 -2.70
C ALA A 615 -35.64 -18.90 -2.93
N GLY A 616 -35.64 -19.84 -1.98
CA GLY A 616 -35.01 -21.15 -2.13
C GLY A 616 -33.48 -21.12 -2.13
N PRO A 617 -32.80 -22.21 -2.56
CA PRO A 617 -31.34 -22.36 -2.44
C PRO A 617 -30.51 -21.26 -3.13
N GLU A 618 -31.03 -20.70 -4.23
CA GLU A 618 -30.38 -19.60 -4.96
C GLU A 618 -30.70 -18.20 -4.39
N GLY A 619 -31.48 -18.13 -3.31
CA GLY A 619 -31.92 -16.88 -2.69
C GLY A 619 -30.75 -15.99 -2.26
N LEU A 620 -29.75 -16.57 -1.57
CA LEU A 620 -28.58 -15.83 -1.10
C LEU A 620 -27.75 -15.27 -2.28
N ARG A 621 -27.50 -16.07 -3.32
CA ARG A 621 -26.74 -15.64 -4.51
C ARG A 621 -27.41 -14.44 -5.18
N ARG A 622 -28.74 -14.52 -5.38
CA ARG A 622 -29.53 -13.43 -5.96
C ARG A 622 -29.50 -12.19 -5.08
N ALA A 623 -29.72 -12.35 -3.77
CA ALA A 623 -29.68 -11.24 -2.82
C ALA A 623 -28.34 -10.49 -2.82
N VAL A 624 -27.20 -11.22 -2.86
CA VAL A 624 -25.87 -10.61 -2.96
C VAL A 624 -25.70 -9.84 -4.28
N THR A 625 -26.21 -10.38 -5.38
CA THR A 625 -26.15 -9.74 -6.71
C THR A 625 -26.98 -8.46 -6.73
N ASP A 626 -28.21 -8.54 -6.21
CA ASP A 626 -29.14 -7.41 -6.12
C ASP A 626 -28.59 -6.31 -5.21
N LEU A 627 -27.96 -6.68 -4.07
CA LEU A 627 -27.30 -5.73 -3.19
C LEU A 627 -26.17 -4.97 -3.89
N CYS A 628 -25.34 -5.68 -4.66
CA CYS A 628 -24.26 -5.06 -5.45
C CYS A 628 -24.81 -4.07 -6.49
N GLN A 629 -25.91 -4.45 -7.17
CA GLN A 629 -26.55 -3.61 -8.17
C GLN A 629 -27.19 -2.35 -7.54
N LYS A 630 -27.92 -2.50 -6.44
CA LYS A 630 -28.50 -1.37 -5.68
C LYS A 630 -27.42 -0.43 -5.16
N ALA A 631 -26.28 -0.96 -4.72
CA ALA A 631 -25.14 -0.14 -4.30
C ALA A 631 -24.59 0.72 -5.45
N ILE A 632 -24.43 0.15 -6.66
CA ILE A 632 -24.03 0.93 -7.85
C ILE A 632 -25.05 2.04 -8.14
N GLU A 633 -26.34 1.69 -8.16
CA GLU A 633 -27.41 2.64 -8.47
C GLU A 633 -27.44 3.80 -7.46
N ALA A 634 -27.30 3.49 -6.17
CA ALA A 634 -27.21 4.50 -5.12
C ALA A 634 -26.00 5.43 -5.34
N VAL A 635 -24.81 4.87 -5.59
CA VAL A 635 -23.61 5.69 -5.81
C VAL A 635 -23.75 6.56 -7.07
N ARG A 636 -24.29 6.02 -8.16
CA ARG A 636 -24.55 6.79 -9.40
C ARG A 636 -25.63 7.86 -9.20
N ALA A 637 -26.57 7.65 -8.28
CA ALA A 637 -27.53 8.65 -7.86
C ALA A 637 -26.93 9.73 -6.91
N GLY A 638 -25.61 9.69 -6.67
CA GLY A 638 -24.89 10.69 -5.88
C GLY A 638 -24.78 10.38 -4.39
N LYS A 639 -25.18 9.18 -3.95
CA LYS A 639 -25.06 8.76 -2.55
C LYS A 639 -23.59 8.52 -2.19
N LYS A 640 -23.14 9.15 -1.11
CA LYS A 640 -21.75 9.17 -0.63
C LYS A 640 -21.52 8.24 0.56
N ILE A 641 -22.59 7.77 1.20
CA ILE A 641 -22.53 6.80 2.29
C ILE A 641 -23.56 5.72 2.02
N LEU A 642 -23.12 4.46 1.98
CA LEU A 642 -23.98 3.28 1.86
C LEU A 642 -24.07 2.61 3.22
N ILE A 643 -25.28 2.49 3.77
CA ILE A 643 -25.53 1.83 5.05
C ILE A 643 -26.12 0.46 4.75
N LEU A 644 -25.34 -0.61 4.94
CA LEU A 644 -25.79 -1.98 4.76
C LEU A 644 -26.43 -2.45 6.07
N SER A 645 -27.74 -2.73 6.07
CA SER A 645 -28.48 -3.00 7.30
C SER A 645 -29.30 -4.29 7.26
N ASP A 646 -29.17 -5.10 8.31
CA ASP A 646 -29.95 -6.33 8.53
C ASP A 646 -31.20 -6.12 9.41
N ARG A 647 -31.58 -4.86 9.68
CA ARG A 647 -32.83 -4.49 10.37
C ARG A 647 -33.76 -3.57 9.55
N LEU A 648 -33.49 -3.46 8.25
CA LEU A 648 -34.31 -2.70 7.31
C LEU A 648 -34.93 -3.63 6.25
N ASP A 649 -36.19 -3.39 5.90
CA ASP A 649 -36.83 -4.05 4.76
C ASP A 649 -36.38 -3.48 3.41
N ALA A 650 -36.86 -4.08 2.32
CA ALA A 650 -36.57 -3.64 0.95
C ALA A 650 -37.04 -2.21 0.64
N THR A 651 -37.90 -1.61 1.48
CA THR A 651 -38.38 -0.23 1.37
C THR A 651 -37.58 0.76 2.22
N GLY A 652 -36.57 0.27 2.96
CA GLY A 652 -35.73 1.08 3.86
C GLY A 652 -36.40 1.39 5.19
N LYS A 653 -37.47 0.67 5.56
CA LYS A 653 -38.13 0.82 6.87
C LYS A 653 -37.59 -0.20 7.85
N PHE A 654 -37.56 0.17 9.13
CA PHE A 654 -37.28 -0.79 10.20
C PHE A 654 -38.24 -1.96 10.11
N SER A 655 -37.67 -3.14 9.97
CA SER A 655 -38.41 -4.39 9.89
C SER A 655 -37.80 -5.37 10.85
N ASN A 656 -38.69 -6.05 11.59
CA ASN A 656 -38.23 -7.10 12.46
C ASN A 656 -37.84 -8.31 11.62
N LEU A 657 -36.80 -9.05 12.04
CA LEU A 657 -36.48 -10.34 11.43
C LEU A 657 -37.70 -11.26 11.62
N SER A 658 -38.35 -11.61 10.52
CA SER A 658 -39.52 -12.49 10.51
C SER A 658 -39.11 -13.92 10.12
N THR A 659 -40.03 -14.87 10.30
CA THR A 659 -39.84 -16.26 9.85
C THR A 659 -39.76 -16.40 8.32
N ASP A 660 -40.03 -15.33 7.58
CA ASP A 660 -40.06 -15.33 6.12
C ASP A 660 -38.76 -14.80 5.51
N HIS A 661 -37.91 -14.17 6.32
CA HIS A 661 -36.67 -13.54 5.90
C HIS A 661 -35.44 -14.14 6.59
N SER A 662 -34.34 -14.18 5.85
CA SER A 662 -32.99 -14.39 6.35
C SER A 662 -32.12 -13.19 5.97
N TYR A 663 -30.85 -13.19 6.34
CA TYR A 663 -29.91 -12.10 6.10
C TYR A 663 -28.67 -12.59 5.35
N ILE A 664 -28.12 -11.72 4.51
CA ILE A 664 -26.76 -11.90 3.97
C ILE A 664 -25.80 -11.66 5.13
N PRO A 665 -24.91 -12.61 5.48
CA PRO A 665 -23.92 -12.38 6.53
C PRO A 665 -23.16 -11.08 6.28
N PRO A 666 -23.00 -10.21 7.30
CA PRO A 666 -22.50 -8.85 7.09
C PRO A 666 -21.10 -8.81 6.47
N LEU A 667 -20.22 -9.78 6.81
CA LEU A 667 -18.90 -9.92 6.18
C LEU A 667 -18.98 -10.22 4.68
N LEU A 668 -19.93 -11.06 4.25
CA LEU A 668 -20.18 -11.34 2.85
C LEU A 668 -20.78 -10.12 2.14
N ALA A 669 -21.74 -9.44 2.77
CA ALA A 669 -22.40 -8.26 2.23
C ALA A 669 -21.39 -7.13 1.96
N VAL A 670 -20.56 -6.78 2.95
CA VAL A 670 -19.57 -5.71 2.81
C VAL A 670 -18.50 -6.06 1.78
N GLY A 671 -17.95 -7.29 1.82
CA GLY A 671 -16.92 -7.73 0.87
C GLY A 671 -17.43 -7.75 -0.56
N ALA A 672 -18.66 -8.23 -0.79
CA ALA A 672 -19.28 -8.26 -2.11
C ALA A 672 -19.46 -6.84 -2.67
N VAL A 673 -20.08 -5.94 -1.91
CA VAL A 673 -20.29 -4.54 -2.33
C VAL A 673 -18.96 -3.82 -2.54
N HIS A 674 -18.01 -3.96 -1.60
CA HIS A 674 -16.70 -3.34 -1.67
C HIS A 674 -15.97 -3.69 -2.98
N HIS A 675 -15.77 -4.98 -3.25
CA HIS A 675 -15.06 -5.42 -4.45
C HIS A 675 -15.84 -5.16 -5.73
N HIS A 676 -17.18 -5.17 -5.69
CA HIS A 676 -17.99 -4.87 -6.85
C HIS A 676 -17.90 -3.38 -7.22
N LEU A 677 -17.93 -2.47 -6.23
CA LEU A 677 -17.68 -1.04 -6.47
C LEU A 677 -16.28 -0.76 -7.00
N ILE A 678 -15.25 -1.50 -6.58
CA ILE A 678 -13.89 -1.38 -7.15
C ILE A 678 -13.90 -1.75 -8.63
N ARG A 679 -14.49 -2.89 -9.00
CA ARG A 679 -14.57 -3.34 -10.40
C ARG A 679 -15.32 -2.37 -11.30
N GLN A 680 -16.25 -1.59 -10.75
CA GLN A 680 -17.02 -0.58 -11.49
C GLN A 680 -16.39 0.81 -11.46
N GLY A 681 -15.24 0.99 -10.79
CA GLY A 681 -14.59 2.31 -10.65
C GLY A 681 -15.38 3.30 -9.77
N LEU A 682 -16.22 2.79 -8.85
CA LEU A 682 -17.11 3.60 -8.01
C LEU A 682 -16.72 3.61 -6.52
N ARG A 683 -15.73 2.81 -6.10
CA ARG A 683 -15.40 2.65 -4.67
C ARG A 683 -14.90 3.94 -4.02
N MET A 684 -14.29 4.85 -4.78
CA MET A 684 -13.85 6.16 -4.29
C MET A 684 -15.01 7.14 -4.06
N LYS A 685 -16.19 6.89 -4.64
CA LYS A 685 -17.34 7.79 -4.60
C LYS A 685 -18.20 7.66 -3.35
N ALA A 686 -18.04 6.61 -2.57
CA ALA A 686 -18.82 6.38 -1.37
C ALA A 686 -18.08 5.57 -0.30
N SER A 687 -18.46 5.78 0.95
CA SER A 687 -18.07 4.96 2.10
C SER A 687 -19.14 3.91 2.42
N ILE A 688 -18.76 2.82 3.08
CA ILE A 688 -19.67 1.72 3.44
C ILE A 688 -19.75 1.65 4.97
N VAL A 689 -20.95 1.73 5.52
CA VAL A 689 -21.24 1.55 6.95
C VAL A 689 -22.05 0.27 7.12
N VAL A 690 -21.72 -0.55 8.11
CA VAL A 690 -22.42 -1.81 8.37
C VAL A 690 -23.25 -1.66 9.64
N ASP A 691 -24.57 -1.75 9.53
CA ASP A 691 -25.52 -1.73 10.64
C ASP A 691 -26.04 -3.14 10.87
N THR A 692 -25.46 -3.87 11.82
CA THR A 692 -25.64 -5.33 11.90
C THR A 692 -25.89 -5.85 13.31
N ALA A 693 -26.71 -6.90 13.37
CA ALA A 693 -26.85 -7.72 14.56
C ALA A 693 -25.67 -8.68 14.76
N GLN A 694 -24.97 -9.10 13.69
CA GLN A 694 -23.95 -10.16 13.76
C GLN A 694 -22.52 -9.62 13.92
N ALA A 695 -22.29 -8.71 14.87
CA ALA A 695 -20.95 -8.23 15.23
C ALA A 695 -20.89 -7.91 16.73
N TRP A 696 -19.97 -8.56 17.46
CA TRP A 696 -19.84 -8.39 18.92
C TRP A 696 -18.43 -8.60 19.45
N SER A 697 -17.61 -9.46 18.83
CA SER A 697 -16.21 -9.68 19.20
C SER A 697 -15.27 -8.74 18.43
N THR A 698 -14.09 -8.46 18.98
CA THR A 698 -13.00 -7.69 18.34
C THR A 698 -12.70 -8.20 16.93
N HIS A 699 -12.63 -9.52 16.75
CA HIS A 699 -12.40 -10.16 15.46
C HIS A 699 -13.48 -9.86 14.41
N HIS A 700 -14.75 -9.76 14.80
CA HIS A 700 -15.83 -9.44 13.86
C HIS A 700 -15.65 -8.05 13.26
N PHE A 701 -15.30 -7.05 14.09
CA PHE A 701 -15.02 -5.70 13.64
C PHE A 701 -13.78 -5.63 12.75
N ALA A 702 -12.70 -6.32 13.13
CA ALA A 702 -11.46 -6.38 12.34
C ALA A 702 -11.72 -6.93 10.93
N CYS A 703 -12.51 -8.01 10.83
CA CYS A 703 -12.92 -8.58 9.54
C CYS A 703 -13.79 -7.61 8.73
N LEU A 704 -14.83 -7.01 9.32
CA LEU A 704 -15.69 -6.07 8.59
C LEU A 704 -14.90 -4.88 8.03
N ILE A 705 -14.02 -4.29 8.84
CA ILE A 705 -13.18 -3.15 8.43
C ILE A 705 -12.18 -3.58 7.36
N GLY A 706 -11.48 -4.70 7.58
CA GLY A 706 -10.48 -5.24 6.64
C GLY A 706 -11.04 -5.57 5.25
N TYR A 707 -12.33 -5.95 5.17
CA TYR A 707 -13.02 -6.25 3.91
C TYR A 707 -13.84 -5.08 3.35
N GLY A 708 -13.71 -3.88 3.93
CA GLY A 708 -14.12 -2.64 3.27
C GLY A 708 -15.11 -1.76 4.01
N ALA A 709 -15.57 -2.14 5.21
CA ALA A 709 -16.38 -1.28 6.06
C ALA A 709 -15.55 -0.08 6.53
N SER A 710 -16.17 1.09 6.50
CA SER A 710 -15.61 2.33 7.03
C SER A 710 -16.06 2.59 8.47
N ALA A 711 -17.21 2.04 8.86
CA ALA A 711 -17.71 2.06 10.24
C ALA A 711 -18.72 0.91 10.45
N VAL A 712 -18.95 0.52 11.71
CA VAL A 712 -19.85 -0.56 12.10
C VAL A 712 -20.71 -0.12 13.29
N CYS A 713 -22.03 -0.27 13.17
CA CYS A 713 -23.01 -0.12 14.23
C CYS A 713 -23.49 -1.52 14.70
N PRO A 714 -22.99 -2.04 15.83
CA PRO A 714 -23.32 -3.38 16.34
C PRO A 714 -24.58 -3.34 17.21
N TYR A 715 -25.73 -2.97 16.62
CA TYR A 715 -26.92 -2.60 17.39
C TYR A 715 -27.41 -3.71 18.33
N LEU A 716 -27.35 -4.99 17.92
CA LEU A 716 -27.84 -6.10 18.75
C LEU A 716 -26.89 -6.41 19.91
N ALA A 717 -25.58 -6.18 19.73
CA ALA A 717 -24.62 -6.33 20.82
C ALA A 717 -24.82 -5.22 21.87
N LEU A 718 -25.05 -3.98 21.44
CA LEU A 718 -25.40 -2.87 22.33
C LEU A 718 -26.71 -3.13 23.08
N GLU A 719 -27.74 -3.65 22.38
CA GLU A 719 -29.00 -4.07 23.01
C GLU A 719 -28.80 -5.21 24.02
N THR A 720 -27.92 -6.16 23.71
CA THR A 720 -27.53 -7.24 24.64
C THR A 720 -26.87 -6.69 25.90
N VAL A 721 -25.99 -5.70 25.78
CA VAL A 721 -25.37 -5.00 26.94
C VAL A 721 -26.43 -4.31 27.79
N ARG A 722 -27.42 -3.64 27.16
CA ARG A 722 -28.51 -2.97 27.89
C ARG A 722 -29.37 -3.96 28.66
N GLN A 723 -29.75 -5.08 28.03
CA GLN A 723 -30.52 -6.13 28.68
C GLN A 723 -29.77 -6.78 29.83
N TRP A 724 -28.48 -7.08 29.65
CA TRP A 724 -27.63 -7.60 30.71
C TRP A 724 -27.54 -6.65 31.92
N TRP A 725 -27.34 -5.35 31.70
CA TRP A 725 -27.30 -4.36 32.77
C TRP A 725 -28.66 -4.19 33.46
N GLY A 726 -29.74 -4.28 32.69
CA GLY A 726 -31.12 -4.18 33.18
C GLY A 726 -31.56 -5.36 34.05
N ASP A 727 -30.95 -6.52 33.86
CA ASP A 727 -31.32 -7.77 34.52
C ASP A 727 -31.19 -7.73 36.06
N SER A 728 -32.15 -8.35 36.73
CA SER A 728 -32.26 -8.38 38.18
C SER A 728 -31.07 -9.06 38.86
N ARG A 729 -30.49 -10.10 38.24
CA ARG A 729 -29.33 -10.80 38.77
C ARG A 729 -28.10 -9.91 38.68
N THR A 730 -27.89 -9.26 37.53
CA THR A 730 -26.75 -8.33 37.34
C THR A 730 -26.81 -7.19 38.33
N LYS A 731 -27.98 -6.56 38.52
CA LYS A 731 -28.18 -5.53 39.55
C LYS A 731 -27.85 -6.03 40.95
N SER A 732 -28.32 -7.22 41.31
CA SER A 732 -28.00 -7.83 42.62
C SER A 732 -26.49 -8.10 42.79
N LEU A 733 -25.79 -8.50 41.72
CA LEU A 733 -24.35 -8.73 41.75
C LEU A 733 -23.56 -7.42 41.88
N MET A 734 -24.02 -6.34 41.24
CA MET A 734 -23.45 -4.99 41.39
C MET A 734 -23.64 -4.46 42.81
N GLU A 735 -24.84 -4.60 43.38
CA GLU A 735 -25.15 -4.19 44.77
C GLU A 735 -24.29 -4.94 45.80
N ARG A 736 -23.99 -6.22 45.55
CA ARG A 736 -23.14 -7.06 46.41
C ARG A 736 -21.64 -6.85 46.17
N GLY A 737 -21.26 -5.95 45.26
CA GLY A 737 -19.86 -5.66 44.93
C GLY A 737 -19.12 -6.79 44.21
N LYS A 738 -19.84 -7.78 43.66
CA LYS A 738 -19.23 -8.86 42.86
C LYS A 738 -18.91 -8.42 41.43
N ILE A 739 -19.67 -7.47 40.91
CA ILE A 739 -19.42 -6.76 39.66
C ILE A 739 -19.25 -5.29 40.01
N LYS A 740 -18.32 -4.59 39.35
CA LYS A 740 -18.13 -3.15 39.55
C LYS A 740 -19.40 -2.41 39.18
N ALA A 741 -19.98 -1.66 40.12
CA ALA A 741 -21.15 -0.84 39.85
C ALA A 741 -20.82 0.26 38.82
N ALA A 742 -21.60 0.32 37.74
CA ALA A 742 -21.43 1.27 36.65
C ALA A 742 -22.81 1.68 36.10
N SER A 743 -22.90 2.89 35.53
CA SER A 743 -24.12 3.33 34.84
C SER A 743 -24.28 2.60 33.51
N LEU A 744 -25.50 2.60 32.95
CA LEU A 744 -25.76 2.00 31.64
C LEU A 744 -24.90 2.62 30.52
N ALA A 745 -24.69 3.93 30.57
CA ALA A 745 -23.81 4.63 29.65
C ALA A 745 -22.33 4.17 29.80
N ALA A 746 -21.88 3.94 31.04
CA ALA A 746 -20.51 3.49 31.29
C ALA A 746 -20.27 2.05 30.80
N VAL A 747 -21.22 1.14 30.93
CA VAL A 747 -21.05 -0.24 30.42
C VAL A 747 -21.09 -0.32 28.89
N GLN A 748 -21.88 0.52 28.22
CA GLN A 748 -21.85 0.67 26.76
C GLN A 748 -20.50 1.26 26.29
N ALA A 749 -20.02 2.31 26.97
CA ALA A 749 -18.70 2.90 26.69
C ALA A 749 -17.55 1.90 26.94
N ASN A 750 -17.64 1.06 27.96
CA ASN A 750 -16.68 -0.02 28.22
C ASN A 750 -16.67 -1.03 27.06
N PHE A 751 -17.84 -1.49 26.62
CA PHE A 751 -17.94 -2.42 25.48
C PHE A 751 -17.29 -1.83 24.23
N ARG A 752 -17.62 -0.57 23.89
CA ARG A 752 -16.99 0.16 22.79
C ARG A 752 -15.48 0.25 22.96
N LYS A 753 -15.01 0.64 24.14
CA LYS A 753 -13.57 0.73 24.46
C LYS A 753 -12.86 -0.61 24.31
N ALA A 754 -13.48 -1.71 24.73
CA ALA A 754 -12.89 -3.04 24.61
C ALA A 754 -12.67 -3.42 23.13
N ILE A 755 -13.62 -3.05 22.27
CA ILE A 755 -13.49 -3.23 20.82
C ILE A 755 -12.41 -2.31 20.25
N GLU A 756 -12.39 -1.04 20.66
CA GLU A 756 -11.39 -0.06 20.21
C GLU A 756 -9.96 -0.43 20.63
N ASP A 757 -9.76 -0.98 21.84
CA ASP A 757 -8.44 -1.44 22.28
C ASP A 757 -8.06 -2.80 21.63
N GLY A 758 -9.04 -3.56 21.12
CA GLY A 758 -8.81 -4.83 20.43
C GLY A 758 -8.63 -4.73 18.91
N LEU A 759 -8.90 -3.56 18.32
CA LEU A 759 -8.58 -3.19 16.94
C LEU A 759 -7.21 -2.50 16.87
#